data_AF-A0A4R8MJH5-F1
#
_entry.id   AF-A0A4R8MJH5-F1
#
_cell.length_a   1.000
_cell.length_b   1.000
_cell.length_c   1.000
_cell.angle_alpha   90.00
_cell.angle_beta   90.00
_cell.angle_gamma   90.00
#
_symmetry.space_group_name_H-M   'P 1'
#
loop_
_entity.id
_entity.type
_entity.pdbx_description
1 polymer ?
#
loop_
_entity_poly.entity_id
_entity_poly.type
_entity_poly.pdbx_seq_one_letter_code
_entity_poly.pdbx_strand_id
1 'polypeptide(L)'
;MENNTKTFKYVDYLWDEAKASSFGDNQVDLFLYRSNILGADLRITNYGGGNTSCRTIEKDPLTNEDVEVMWIKGSGGDIGTLNRSGIAGIYTNRLRDLKNVYGGLEDEDRMVGLFNHCIYDLDSKAPSIDTPLHGLLPFAHIDHLHPDALIAVAAAKDSEQVTKEIWGDTMGWVPWQRPGFDLGLQIEKCLEDNPGIRGIVLGSHGLFTWGDTSYECYMNSLEVIEMASEFIEKKIKEKGSVFGGQKIESLPKEERLEKAAQIMPLLRGLCSSENRMIGHFSDTDVVMEYINSNDLERLAPMGTSCPDHFLRTKIQPLVLTLDKNEDLSDSDAILKKLEPAFEAYRQEYADYYNTCKKANSPAMRDANPVIIIYPGVGMFSFAKNKQTTRVANEFYINAINVMRGAEAITAYTSLPRQEAFDIEYWLLEEAKLQRMPKEQPLSRKVALVTGAGGGIGKAIADKLAAEGANVVLTDINEDSLKEAHATYKRDISTYAICDVTNTDSIASAYKKACIEFGGVDIVVHSAGLAISKALEDTTDKDWNILQNILVKGQFDLAKQATAIMRKQALGGDYIAIASKNGLVAGPNNVAYGTAKAAQQHMVRLLAAELGKDKIRVNTVNPDGVIVGSKIWEGAWAQGRAKANGITVEELPAFYAKRNLLNEIITPNDIANGVFSLVGILDKSTGNIINVDGGMANAFVR
;
A
#
# COMPACT_ATOMS: atom_id res chain seq x y z
N MET A 1 45.89 -2.26 3.22
CA MET A 1 45.17 -3.54 3.27
C MET A 1 44.31 -3.57 2.03
N GLU A 2 44.48 -4.58 1.18
CA GLU A 2 43.82 -4.68 -0.12
C GLU A 2 42.29 -4.73 0.06
N ASN A 3 41.58 -3.75 -0.51
CA ASN A 3 40.13 -3.79 -0.69
C ASN A 3 39.78 -4.91 -1.68
N ASN A 4 39.68 -6.13 -1.18
CA ASN A 4 39.06 -7.23 -1.89
C ASN A 4 37.54 -7.07 -1.75
N THR A 5 36.96 -6.10 -2.46
CA THR A 5 35.50 -6.02 -2.57
C THR A 5 35.05 -7.25 -3.34
N LYS A 6 34.58 -8.29 -2.63
CA LYS A 6 33.91 -9.43 -3.26
C LYS A 6 32.77 -8.86 -4.11
N THR A 7 32.82 -9.14 -5.41
CA THR A 7 31.80 -8.66 -6.35
C THR A 7 30.66 -9.67 -6.37
N PHE A 8 29.53 -9.28 -5.80
CA PHE A 8 28.27 -10.02 -5.90
C PHE A 8 27.51 -9.57 -7.15
N LYS A 9 26.85 -10.50 -7.83
CA LYS A 9 26.11 -10.24 -9.06
C LYS A 9 24.60 -10.19 -8.81
N TYR A 10 24.08 -10.98 -7.87
CA TYR A 10 22.64 -11.13 -7.65
C TYR A 10 22.14 -10.50 -6.35
N VAL A 11 23.04 -10.07 -5.48
CA VAL A 11 22.78 -9.28 -4.27
C VAL A 11 23.70 -8.07 -4.17
N ASP A 12 23.28 -7.05 -3.43
CA ASP A 12 24.09 -5.85 -3.25
C ASP A 12 24.97 -5.94 -1.99
N TYR A 13 26.27 -5.66 -2.14
CA TYR A 13 27.17 -5.42 -1.02
C TYR A 13 27.07 -3.94 -0.59
N LEU A 14 26.46 -3.71 0.57
CA LEU A 14 26.12 -2.38 1.10
C LEU A 14 26.83 -2.07 2.43
N TRP A 15 27.81 -2.90 2.83
CA TRP A 15 28.59 -2.67 4.04
C TRP A 15 29.56 -1.50 3.85
N ASP A 16 29.49 -0.53 4.77
CA ASP A 16 30.35 0.65 4.86
C ASP A 16 31.19 0.54 6.13
N GLU A 17 32.49 0.35 5.93
CA GLU A 17 33.45 0.18 7.02
C GLU A 17 33.56 1.40 7.93
N ALA A 18 33.44 2.61 7.39
CA ALA A 18 33.49 3.84 8.18
C ALA A 18 32.25 3.95 9.06
N LYS A 19 31.08 3.59 8.51
CA LYS A 19 29.83 3.55 9.27
C LYS A 19 29.88 2.47 10.37
N ALA A 20 30.29 1.26 10.03
CA ALA A 20 30.43 0.16 11.00
C ALA A 20 31.41 0.52 12.12
N SER A 21 32.59 1.06 11.77
CA SER A 21 33.61 1.48 12.75
C SER A 21 33.12 2.58 13.68
N SER A 22 32.17 3.43 13.25
CA SER A 22 31.61 4.49 14.10
C SER A 22 30.80 3.96 15.29
N PHE A 23 30.39 2.70 15.27
CA PHE A 23 29.67 2.04 16.35
C PHE A 23 30.59 1.37 17.39
N GLY A 24 31.89 1.24 17.09
CA GLY A 24 32.84 0.54 17.96
C GLY A 24 32.39 -0.88 18.28
N ASP A 25 32.46 -1.27 19.55
CA ASP A 25 32.08 -2.62 20.02
C ASP A 25 30.58 -2.77 20.32
N ASN A 26 29.75 -1.75 20.02
CA ASN A 26 28.31 -1.82 20.27
C ASN A 26 27.62 -2.80 19.31
N GLN A 27 27.47 -4.05 19.78
CA GLN A 27 26.88 -5.13 18.99
C GLN A 27 25.43 -4.85 18.59
N VAL A 28 24.64 -4.13 19.40
CA VAL A 28 23.24 -3.82 19.07
C VAL A 28 23.16 -2.84 17.91
N ASP A 29 24.01 -1.81 17.89
CA ASP A 29 24.04 -0.85 16.78
C ASP A 29 24.56 -1.49 15.49
N LEU A 30 25.57 -2.37 15.59
CA LEU A 30 26.07 -3.16 14.45
C LEU A 30 25.00 -4.12 13.89
N PHE A 31 24.23 -4.76 14.76
CA PHE A 31 23.10 -5.61 14.39
C PHE A 31 21.98 -4.82 13.70
N LEU A 32 21.61 -3.65 14.23
CA LEU A 32 20.62 -2.78 13.59
C LEU A 32 21.10 -2.33 12.21
N TYR A 33 22.37 -1.94 12.11
CA TYR A 33 22.98 -1.57 10.85
C TYR A 33 22.95 -2.73 9.83
N ARG A 34 23.39 -3.94 10.23
CA ARG A 34 23.31 -5.17 9.42
C ARG A 34 21.89 -5.43 8.93
N SER A 35 20.92 -5.32 9.83
CA SER A 35 19.50 -5.55 9.53
C SER A 35 18.99 -4.56 8.47
N ASN A 36 19.36 -3.28 8.59
CA ASN A 36 18.93 -2.25 7.65
C ASN A 36 19.52 -2.44 6.25
N ILE A 37 20.81 -2.80 6.15
CA ILE A 37 21.43 -3.01 4.83
C ILE A 37 20.97 -4.31 4.17
N LEU A 38 20.67 -5.37 4.93
CA LEU A 38 20.03 -6.57 4.38
C LEU A 38 18.61 -6.26 3.89
N GLY A 39 17.85 -5.47 4.65
CA GLY A 39 16.49 -5.05 4.29
C GLY A 39 16.40 -4.00 3.19
N ALA A 40 17.51 -3.38 2.80
CA ALA A 40 17.55 -2.43 1.68
C ALA A 40 17.50 -3.14 0.32
N ASP A 41 17.98 -4.39 0.24
CA ASP A 41 17.90 -5.22 -0.95
C ASP A 41 16.68 -6.14 -0.89
N LEU A 42 15.63 -5.80 -1.64
CA LEU A 42 14.37 -6.54 -1.64
C LEU A 42 14.48 -7.94 -2.25
N ARG A 43 15.61 -8.30 -2.87
CA ARG A 43 15.89 -9.67 -3.32
C ARG A 43 16.28 -10.58 -2.15
N ILE A 44 16.75 -10.01 -1.04
CA ILE A 44 17.19 -10.73 0.16
C ILE A 44 16.03 -10.95 1.13
N THR A 45 15.19 -9.93 1.32
CA THR A 45 14.01 -10.05 2.18
C THR A 45 12.85 -9.22 1.66
N ASN A 46 11.64 -9.70 1.91
CA ASN A 46 10.40 -9.05 1.51
C ASN A 46 10.00 -7.99 2.55
N TYR A 47 9.12 -7.06 2.17
CA TYR A 47 8.59 -6.04 3.09
C TYR A 47 7.96 -6.67 4.34
N GLY A 48 8.53 -6.38 5.52
CA GLY A 48 8.11 -6.96 6.80
C GLY A 48 8.51 -8.43 7.04
N GLY A 49 9.29 -9.03 6.14
CA GLY A 49 9.85 -10.39 6.25
C GLY A 49 11.26 -10.43 6.84
N GLY A 50 11.73 -11.63 7.16
CA GLY A 50 13.02 -11.89 7.79
C GLY A 50 13.08 -11.52 9.28
N ASN A 51 14.06 -12.10 9.98
CA ASN A 51 14.31 -11.89 11.40
C ASN A 51 15.82 -11.92 11.67
N THR A 52 16.34 -10.99 12.45
CA THR A 52 17.78 -10.85 12.70
C THR A 52 18.01 -10.71 14.20
N SER A 53 19.15 -11.21 14.70
CA SER A 53 19.51 -11.11 16.12
C SER A 53 21.01 -10.94 16.36
N CYS A 54 21.34 -10.44 17.55
CA CYS A 54 22.67 -10.52 18.16
C CYS A 54 22.59 -10.93 19.63
N ARG A 55 23.68 -11.47 20.18
CA ARG A 55 23.87 -11.75 21.60
C ARG A 55 24.85 -10.77 22.22
N THR A 56 24.55 -10.32 23.43
CA THR A 56 25.42 -9.47 24.25
C THR A 56 25.48 -9.97 25.69
N ILE A 57 26.47 -9.51 26.44
CA ILE A 57 26.51 -9.65 27.89
C ILE A 57 26.06 -8.32 28.48
N GLU A 58 24.98 -8.35 29.26
CA GLU A 58 24.38 -7.19 29.89
C GLU A 58 24.38 -7.35 31.42
N LYS A 59 24.14 -6.25 32.15
CA LYS A 59 23.91 -6.29 33.60
C LYS A 59 22.44 -6.50 33.89
N ASP A 60 22.09 -7.58 34.58
CA ASP A 60 20.72 -7.79 35.06
C ASP A 60 20.31 -6.59 35.96
N PRO A 61 19.22 -5.87 35.65
CA PRO A 61 18.84 -4.66 36.38
C PRO A 61 18.43 -4.92 37.84
N LEU A 62 18.15 -6.16 38.22
CA LEU A 62 17.74 -6.56 39.56
C LEU A 62 18.90 -7.16 40.37
N THR A 63 19.74 -7.99 39.74
CA THR A 63 20.84 -8.70 40.43
C THR A 63 22.22 -8.08 40.21
N ASN A 64 22.38 -7.25 39.18
CA ASN A 64 23.65 -6.69 38.70
C ASN A 64 24.69 -7.75 38.26
N GLU A 65 24.24 -8.98 38.04
CA GLU A 65 25.05 -10.07 37.49
C GLU A 65 25.18 -9.93 35.97
N ASP A 66 26.27 -10.47 35.42
CA ASP A 66 26.44 -10.56 33.97
C ASP A 66 25.52 -11.65 33.41
N VAL A 67 24.66 -11.28 32.47
CA VAL A 67 23.67 -12.16 31.84
C VAL A 67 23.76 -12.08 30.32
N GLU A 68 23.59 -13.22 29.65
CA GLU A 68 23.52 -13.27 28.19
C GLU A 68 22.12 -12.83 27.72
N VAL A 69 22.08 -11.73 26.98
CA VAL A 69 20.85 -11.16 26.39
C VAL A 69 20.91 -11.32 24.88
N MET A 70 19.85 -11.88 24.31
CA MET A 70 19.63 -11.87 22.87
C MET A 70 18.75 -10.67 22.51
N TRP A 71 19.27 -9.81 21.65
CA TRP A 71 18.53 -8.74 21.00
C TRP A 71 18.06 -9.23 19.64
N ILE A 72 16.76 -9.18 19.39
CA ILE A 72 16.14 -9.74 18.19
C ILE A 72 15.09 -8.78 17.64
N LYS A 73 14.89 -8.76 16.32
CA LYS A 73 13.77 -8.04 15.72
C LYS A 73 12.43 -8.49 16.33
N GLY A 74 11.66 -7.51 16.81
CA GLY A 74 10.35 -7.74 17.41
C GLY A 74 9.25 -8.03 16.39
N SER A 75 8.11 -8.48 16.90
CA SER A 75 6.93 -8.82 16.11
C SER A 75 6.43 -7.61 15.28
N GLY A 76 6.23 -7.84 13.97
CA GLY A 76 5.71 -6.84 13.03
C GLY A 76 6.70 -5.76 12.56
N GLY A 77 7.98 -5.82 12.96
CA GLY A 77 9.03 -4.92 12.48
C GLY A 77 9.57 -5.32 11.10
N ASP A 78 10.00 -4.32 10.31
CA ASP A 78 10.69 -4.47 9.03
C ASP A 78 12.20 -4.27 9.24
N ILE A 79 13.04 -5.23 8.83
CA ILE A 79 14.49 -5.15 9.07
C ILE A 79 15.15 -3.98 8.34
N GLY A 80 14.63 -3.56 7.19
CA GLY A 80 15.14 -2.43 6.41
C GLY A 80 14.97 -1.07 7.09
N THR A 81 14.05 -0.97 8.07
CA THR A 81 13.78 0.26 8.83
C THR A 81 13.86 0.05 10.35
N LEU A 82 14.43 -1.08 10.77
CA LEU A 82 14.53 -1.48 12.17
C LEU A 82 15.36 -0.50 12.98
N ASN A 83 14.89 -0.19 14.17
CA ASN A 83 15.56 0.65 15.16
C ASN A 83 15.33 0.07 16.56
N ARG A 84 15.89 0.70 17.61
CA ARG A 84 15.82 0.22 18.99
C ARG A 84 14.40 -0.04 19.51
N SER A 85 13.41 0.75 19.10
CA SER A 85 12.00 0.53 19.52
C SER A 85 11.34 -0.68 18.84
N GLY A 86 11.98 -1.22 17.80
CA GLY A 86 11.49 -2.35 17.02
C GLY A 86 12.09 -3.70 17.44
N ILE A 87 12.96 -3.75 18.45
CA ILE A 87 13.64 -4.98 18.89
C ILE A 87 13.16 -5.42 20.28
N ALA A 88 13.35 -6.70 20.58
CA ALA A 88 13.10 -7.30 21.88
C ALA A 88 14.43 -7.75 22.50
N GLY A 89 14.67 -7.40 23.76
CA GLY A 89 15.78 -7.93 24.56
C GLY A 89 15.30 -9.11 25.39
N ILE A 90 15.94 -10.27 25.24
CA ILE A 90 15.51 -11.55 25.82
C ILE A 90 16.64 -12.15 26.66
N TYR A 91 16.36 -12.52 27.92
CA TYR A 91 17.24 -13.37 28.72
C TYR A 91 17.39 -14.73 28.03
N THR A 92 18.57 -15.01 27.48
CA THR A 92 18.77 -16.22 26.69
C THR A 92 18.54 -17.49 27.50
N ASN A 93 19.07 -17.54 28.73
CA ASN A 93 18.93 -18.72 29.57
C ASN A 93 17.46 -19.00 29.92
N ARG A 94 16.67 -17.97 30.23
CA ARG A 94 15.23 -18.15 30.49
C ARG A 94 14.48 -18.68 29.27
N LEU A 95 14.85 -18.23 28.07
CA LEU A 95 14.27 -18.74 26.83
C LEU A 95 14.65 -20.21 26.61
N ARG A 96 15.91 -20.60 26.87
CA ARG A 96 16.36 -22.00 26.80
C ARG A 96 15.68 -22.87 27.86
N ASP A 97 15.41 -22.33 29.05
CA ASP A 97 14.69 -23.04 30.12
C ASP A 97 13.24 -23.38 29.75
N LEU A 98 12.66 -22.69 28.75
CA LEU A 98 11.33 -23.04 28.25
C LEU A 98 11.26 -24.46 27.68
N LYS A 99 12.40 -25.08 27.31
CA LYS A 99 12.46 -26.51 26.95
C LYS A 99 11.93 -27.41 28.07
N ASN A 100 12.13 -27.03 29.33
CA ASN A 100 11.70 -27.82 30.49
C ASN A 100 10.18 -27.87 30.67
N VAL A 101 9.45 -26.96 30.02
CA VAL A 101 7.99 -26.83 30.14
C VAL A 101 7.27 -26.98 28.81
N TYR A 102 7.98 -27.27 27.72
CA TYR A 102 7.40 -27.45 26.40
C TYR A 102 6.69 -28.81 26.30
N GLY A 103 5.40 -28.78 25.94
CA GLY A 103 4.54 -29.97 25.88
C GLY A 103 4.46 -30.68 24.52
N GLY A 104 5.16 -30.20 23.49
CA GLY A 104 5.08 -30.70 22.11
C GLY A 104 4.20 -29.82 21.20
N LEU A 105 3.95 -30.29 19.97
CA LEU A 105 3.34 -29.48 18.90
C LEU A 105 1.97 -28.85 19.23
N GLU A 106 1.17 -29.49 20.08
CA GLU A 106 -0.13 -28.93 20.52
C GLU A 106 0.02 -27.72 21.45
N ASP A 107 1.22 -27.49 21.98
CA ASP A 107 1.55 -26.49 22.99
C ASP A 107 2.13 -25.19 22.40
N GLU A 108 2.36 -25.14 21.07
CA GLU A 108 3.00 -24.02 20.37
C GLU A 108 2.40 -22.65 20.69
N ASP A 109 1.06 -22.53 20.65
CA ASP A 109 0.40 -21.26 20.89
C ASP A 109 0.55 -20.78 22.36
N ARG A 110 0.64 -21.71 23.32
CA ARG A 110 0.89 -21.38 24.74
C ARG A 110 2.31 -20.84 24.93
N MET A 111 3.29 -21.42 24.23
CA MET A 111 4.71 -21.03 24.33
C MET A 111 4.93 -19.56 23.98
N VAL A 112 4.20 -19.03 23.00
CA VAL A 112 4.31 -17.61 22.61
C VAL A 112 4.00 -16.67 23.78
N GLY A 113 3.02 -17.02 24.63
CA GLY A 113 2.72 -16.26 25.84
C GLY A 113 3.87 -16.24 26.85
N LEU A 114 4.62 -17.34 26.94
CA LEU A 114 5.73 -17.50 27.88
C LEU A 114 6.97 -16.68 27.50
N PHE A 115 7.13 -16.29 26.24
CA PHE A 115 8.26 -15.44 25.82
C PHE A 115 8.30 -14.10 26.58
N ASN A 116 7.15 -13.62 27.07
CA ASN A 116 7.08 -12.42 27.90
C ASN A 116 7.81 -12.58 29.26
N HIS A 117 7.92 -13.79 29.80
CA HIS A 117 8.70 -14.07 31.01
C HIS A 117 10.22 -14.05 30.77
N CYS A 118 10.63 -14.07 29.50
CA CYS A 118 12.01 -14.01 29.08
C CYS A 118 12.47 -12.58 28.77
N ILE A 119 11.59 -11.56 28.83
CA ILE A 119 11.94 -10.17 28.52
C ILE A 119 12.98 -9.63 29.52
N TYR A 120 14.07 -9.09 28.98
CA TYR A 120 15.12 -8.37 29.70
C TYR A 120 14.81 -6.87 29.82
N ASP A 121 14.49 -6.24 28.68
CA ASP A 121 14.26 -4.80 28.59
C ASP A 121 12.75 -4.50 28.56
N LEU A 122 12.23 -3.70 29.49
CA LEU A 122 10.81 -3.36 29.56
C LEU A 122 10.34 -2.50 28.38
N ASP A 123 11.25 -1.81 27.69
CA ASP A 123 10.96 -1.06 26.46
C ASP A 123 10.97 -1.97 25.22
N SER A 124 11.15 -3.29 25.40
CA SER A 124 11.13 -4.27 24.32
C SER A 124 9.84 -4.24 23.52
N LYS A 125 9.99 -4.34 22.20
CA LYS A 125 8.89 -4.80 21.35
C LYS A 125 8.49 -6.21 21.75
N ALA A 126 7.24 -6.59 21.50
CA ALA A 126 6.78 -7.96 21.72
C ALA A 126 7.66 -8.98 20.94
N PRO A 127 8.15 -10.06 21.57
CA PRO A 127 8.94 -11.08 20.89
C PRO A 127 8.19 -11.71 19.71
N SER A 128 8.90 -12.03 18.61
CA SER A 128 8.30 -12.74 17.47
C SER A 128 8.18 -14.24 17.76
N ILE A 129 7.39 -14.96 16.96
CA ILE A 129 7.34 -16.42 17.09
C ILE A 129 8.68 -17.08 16.71
N ASP A 130 9.51 -16.41 15.92
CA ASP A 130 10.82 -16.89 15.50
C ASP A 130 11.88 -16.77 16.60
N THR A 131 11.53 -16.20 17.77
CA THR A 131 12.45 -16.02 18.90
C THR A 131 13.22 -17.30 19.28
N PRO A 132 12.59 -18.49 19.37
CA PRO A 132 13.30 -19.74 19.67
C PRO A 132 14.29 -20.16 18.56
N LEU A 133 13.98 -19.87 17.30
CA LEU A 133 14.81 -20.25 16.14
C LEU A 133 16.18 -19.54 16.18
N HIS A 134 16.27 -18.39 16.86
CA HIS A 134 17.53 -17.70 17.14
C HIS A 134 18.07 -18.08 18.51
N GLY A 135 17.20 -18.11 19.52
CA GLY A 135 17.58 -18.22 20.92
C GLY A 135 18.16 -19.57 21.33
N LEU A 136 17.79 -20.65 20.64
CA LEU A 136 18.29 -21.99 20.93
C LEU A 136 19.66 -22.26 20.29
N LEU A 137 20.01 -21.55 19.21
CA LEU A 137 21.32 -21.72 18.55
C LEU A 137 22.45 -21.03 19.33
N PRO A 138 23.69 -21.55 19.28
CA PRO A 138 24.80 -21.04 20.10
C PRO A 138 25.51 -19.81 19.50
N PHE A 139 25.07 -19.29 18.35
CA PHE A 139 25.82 -18.26 17.61
C PHE A 139 25.55 -16.84 18.11
N ALA A 140 26.56 -15.98 17.99
CA ALA A 140 26.50 -14.58 18.43
C ALA A 140 25.58 -13.74 17.54
N HIS A 141 25.62 -13.94 16.22
CA HIS A 141 24.78 -13.24 15.25
C HIS A 141 24.07 -14.25 14.35
N ILE A 142 22.77 -14.07 14.14
CA ILE A 142 21.93 -14.96 13.34
C ILE A 142 21.02 -14.13 12.46
N ASP A 143 20.92 -14.51 11.19
CA ASP A 143 19.98 -13.98 10.23
C ASP A 143 19.03 -15.10 9.76
N HIS A 144 17.74 -14.80 9.80
CA HIS A 144 16.69 -15.54 9.12
C HIS A 144 16.16 -14.69 7.97
N LEU A 145 16.31 -15.14 6.73
CA LEU A 145 16.01 -14.35 5.55
C LEU A 145 15.11 -15.13 4.59
N HIS A 146 14.43 -14.39 3.71
CA HIS A 146 13.45 -14.92 2.75
C HIS A 146 13.80 -14.54 1.29
N PRO A 147 15.02 -14.82 0.78
CA PRO A 147 15.38 -14.47 -0.60
C PRO A 147 14.63 -15.36 -1.60
N ASP A 148 14.16 -14.78 -2.71
CA ASP A 148 13.44 -15.51 -3.75
C ASP A 148 14.21 -16.74 -4.25
N ALA A 149 15.53 -16.62 -4.42
CA ALA A 149 16.39 -17.71 -4.85
C ALA A 149 16.42 -18.88 -3.85
N LEU A 150 16.43 -18.59 -2.55
CA LEU A 150 16.45 -19.62 -1.51
C LEU A 150 15.09 -20.27 -1.35
N ILE A 151 14.02 -19.48 -1.42
CA ILE A 151 12.66 -20.01 -1.39
C ILE A 151 12.42 -20.88 -2.62
N ALA A 152 12.95 -20.51 -3.80
CA ALA A 152 12.90 -21.35 -4.99
C ALA A 152 13.58 -22.71 -4.80
N VAL A 153 14.77 -22.74 -4.18
CA VAL A 153 15.43 -24.00 -3.82
C VAL A 153 14.59 -24.79 -2.81
N ALA A 154 14.07 -24.12 -1.79
CA ALA A 154 13.28 -24.74 -0.73
C ALA A 154 11.90 -25.24 -1.18
N ALA A 155 11.34 -24.65 -2.25
CA ALA A 155 10.06 -25.00 -2.87
C ALA A 155 10.24 -25.88 -4.12
N ALA A 156 11.47 -26.30 -4.43
CA ALA A 156 11.72 -27.31 -5.45
C ALA A 156 11.34 -28.69 -4.90
N LYS A 157 10.76 -29.54 -5.75
CA LYS A 157 10.32 -30.90 -5.39
C LYS A 157 11.38 -31.74 -4.67
N ASP A 158 12.65 -31.57 -5.05
CA ASP A 158 13.79 -32.33 -4.52
C ASP A 158 14.72 -31.41 -3.69
N SER A 159 14.13 -30.47 -2.94
CA SER A 159 14.84 -29.38 -2.25
C SER A 159 16.03 -29.83 -1.37
N GLU A 160 15.92 -30.95 -0.65
CA GLU A 160 17.01 -31.51 0.17
C GLU A 160 18.24 -31.86 -0.69
N GLN A 161 18.02 -32.57 -1.79
CA GLN A 161 19.08 -32.94 -2.72
C GLN A 161 19.69 -31.71 -3.41
N VAL A 162 18.85 -30.76 -3.82
CA VAL A 162 19.30 -29.51 -4.45
C VAL A 162 20.14 -28.68 -3.47
N THR A 163 19.74 -28.63 -2.19
CA THR A 163 20.51 -27.96 -1.13
C THR A 163 21.91 -28.54 -1.04
N LYS A 164 22.01 -29.87 -1.08
CA LYS A 164 23.30 -30.56 -1.10
C LYS A 164 24.10 -30.33 -2.39
N GLU A 165 23.45 -30.20 -3.55
CA GLU A 165 24.12 -29.89 -4.83
C GLU A 165 24.76 -28.50 -4.82
N ILE A 166 24.09 -27.50 -4.22
CA ILE A 166 24.56 -26.11 -4.19
C ILE A 166 25.67 -25.91 -3.15
N TRP A 167 25.47 -26.40 -1.92
CA TRP A 167 26.34 -26.05 -0.78
C TRP A 167 27.12 -27.23 -0.19
N GLY A 168 26.96 -28.44 -0.73
CA GLY A 168 27.59 -29.65 -0.19
C GLY A 168 27.19 -29.89 1.26
N ASP A 169 28.14 -30.34 2.08
CA ASP A 169 27.91 -30.62 3.51
C ASP A 169 28.02 -29.37 4.40
N THR A 170 28.08 -28.16 3.81
CA THR A 170 28.19 -26.90 4.58
C THR A 170 26.84 -26.31 4.98
N MET A 171 25.72 -26.81 4.44
CA MET A 171 24.38 -26.35 4.76
C MET A 171 23.50 -27.51 5.24
N GLY A 172 22.76 -27.29 6.31
CA GLY A 172 21.70 -28.21 6.74
C GLY A 172 20.41 -28.00 5.97
N TRP A 173 19.53 -28.98 6.00
CA TRP A 173 18.16 -28.88 5.47
C TRP A 173 17.18 -29.42 6.49
N VAL A 174 16.12 -28.66 6.76
CA VAL A 174 15.01 -29.07 7.64
C VAL A 174 13.73 -29.04 6.81
N PRO A 175 12.89 -30.09 6.86
CA PRO A 175 11.63 -30.12 6.13
C PRO A 175 10.71 -28.99 6.57
N TRP A 176 9.69 -28.70 5.75
CA TRP A 176 8.70 -27.69 6.10
C TRP A 176 8.07 -28.02 7.47
N GLN A 177 8.03 -27.00 8.32
CA GLN A 177 7.25 -26.98 9.54
C GLN A 177 6.83 -25.55 9.83
N ARG A 178 5.68 -25.42 10.50
CA ARG A 178 5.20 -24.14 11.01
C ARG A 178 6.24 -23.47 11.94
N PRO A 179 6.47 -22.14 11.81
CA PRO A 179 7.30 -21.40 12.76
C PRO A 179 6.80 -21.53 14.20
N GLY A 180 7.72 -21.74 15.13
CA GLY A 180 7.38 -22.10 16.52
C GLY A 180 8.56 -22.59 17.34
N PHE A 181 8.28 -22.97 18.59
CA PHE A 181 9.27 -23.50 19.51
C PHE A 181 9.87 -24.81 19.01
N ASP A 182 9.05 -25.74 18.49
CA ASP A 182 9.51 -27.02 17.95
C ASP A 182 10.45 -26.84 16.76
N LEU A 183 10.15 -25.90 15.85
CA LEU A 183 11.04 -25.63 14.72
C LEU A 183 12.42 -25.17 15.22
N GLY A 184 12.46 -24.38 16.30
CA GLY A 184 13.73 -24.05 16.98
C GLY A 184 14.50 -25.29 17.46
N LEU A 185 13.80 -26.28 18.04
CA LEU A 185 14.40 -27.56 18.46
C LEU A 185 14.89 -28.39 17.27
N GLN A 186 14.18 -28.37 16.14
CA GLN A 186 14.59 -29.09 14.94
C GLN A 186 15.82 -28.47 14.27
N ILE A 187 15.92 -27.14 14.24
CA ILE A 187 17.09 -26.43 13.72
C ILE A 187 18.30 -26.69 14.64
N GLU A 188 18.10 -26.68 15.96
CA GLU A 188 19.14 -27.05 16.93
C GLU A 188 19.63 -28.49 16.71
N LYS A 189 18.70 -29.45 16.60
CA LYS A 189 19.04 -30.85 16.31
C LYS A 189 19.79 -30.99 14.98
N CYS A 190 19.36 -30.28 13.93
CA CYS A 190 20.04 -30.30 12.63
C CYS A 190 21.51 -29.85 12.75
N LEU A 191 21.78 -28.85 13.60
CA LEU A 191 23.13 -28.40 13.89
C LEU A 191 23.93 -29.43 14.70
N GLU A 192 23.32 -30.08 15.70
CA GLU A 192 23.95 -31.15 16.48
C GLU A 192 24.34 -32.35 15.61
N ASP A 193 23.46 -32.75 14.70
CA ASP A 193 23.68 -33.86 13.77
C ASP A 193 24.72 -33.51 12.68
N ASN A 194 24.95 -32.22 12.40
CA ASN A 194 25.84 -31.74 11.35
C ASN A 194 26.77 -30.62 11.85
N PRO A 195 27.77 -30.93 12.70
CA PRO A 195 28.67 -29.92 13.24
C PRO A 195 29.49 -29.25 12.12
N GLY A 196 29.53 -27.92 12.13
CA GLY A 196 30.31 -27.12 11.17
C GLY A 196 29.53 -26.61 9.96
N ILE A 197 28.22 -26.86 9.88
CA ILE A 197 27.37 -26.16 8.91
C ILE A 197 27.40 -24.64 9.18
N ARG A 198 27.23 -23.85 8.12
CA ARG A 198 27.22 -22.38 8.17
C ARG A 198 25.81 -21.79 8.08
N GLY A 199 24.81 -22.64 7.92
CA GLY A 199 23.42 -22.25 7.77
C GLY A 199 22.49 -23.45 7.57
N ILE A 200 21.19 -23.18 7.58
CA ILE A 200 20.13 -24.17 7.37
C ILE A 200 19.10 -23.63 6.39
N VAL A 201 18.72 -24.44 5.40
CA VAL A 201 17.57 -24.19 4.52
C VAL A 201 16.33 -24.83 5.14
N LEU A 202 15.25 -24.06 5.25
CA LEU A 202 13.95 -24.54 5.70
C LEU A 202 13.04 -24.78 4.50
N GLY A 203 12.55 -26.01 4.35
CA GLY A 203 11.63 -26.40 3.27
C GLY A 203 10.44 -25.44 3.15
N SER A 204 10.22 -24.90 1.96
CA SER A 204 9.16 -23.91 1.64
C SER A 204 9.10 -22.65 2.54
N HIS A 205 10.16 -22.31 3.29
CA HIS A 205 10.13 -21.18 4.23
C HIS A 205 11.25 -20.18 3.98
N GLY A 206 12.52 -20.53 4.24
CA GLY A 206 13.60 -19.55 4.18
C GLY A 206 14.98 -20.08 4.55
N LEU A 207 15.89 -19.16 4.84
CA LEU A 207 17.29 -19.41 5.12
C LEU A 207 17.64 -18.97 6.55
N PHE A 208 18.48 -19.76 7.23
CA PHE A 208 19.23 -19.35 8.42
C PHE A 208 20.72 -19.32 8.12
N THR A 209 21.37 -18.24 8.53
CA THR A 209 22.83 -18.05 8.49
C THR A 209 23.30 -17.41 9.78
N TRP A 210 24.58 -17.53 10.10
CA TRP A 210 25.15 -17.01 11.33
C TRP A 210 26.62 -16.62 11.19
N GLY A 211 27.14 -15.92 12.19
CA GLY A 211 28.55 -15.55 12.31
C GLY A 211 28.91 -15.09 13.73
N ASP A 212 30.21 -14.98 14.01
CA ASP A 212 30.71 -14.51 15.31
C ASP A 212 30.64 -12.98 15.40
N THR A 213 30.67 -12.30 14.25
CA THR A 213 30.45 -10.85 14.13
C THR A 213 29.28 -10.52 13.21
N SER A 214 28.76 -9.29 13.32
CA SER A 214 27.73 -8.80 12.38
C SER A 214 28.22 -8.80 10.93
N TYR A 215 29.49 -8.52 10.68
CA TYR A 215 30.06 -8.54 9.34
C TYR A 215 30.13 -9.96 8.77
N GLU A 216 30.62 -10.93 9.56
CA GLU A 216 30.70 -12.32 9.12
C GLU A 216 29.31 -12.92 8.83
N CYS A 217 28.33 -12.62 9.69
CA CYS A 217 26.95 -13.04 9.46
C CYS A 217 26.38 -12.42 8.17
N TYR A 218 26.61 -11.12 7.95
CA TYR A 218 26.22 -10.42 6.72
C TYR A 218 26.84 -11.07 5.47
N MET A 219 28.16 -11.29 5.50
CA MET A 219 28.88 -11.92 4.39
C MET A 219 28.41 -13.36 4.14
N ASN A 220 28.14 -14.11 5.19
CA ASN A 220 27.61 -15.46 5.08
C ASN A 220 26.26 -15.47 4.37
N SER A 221 25.35 -14.57 4.78
CA SER A 221 24.05 -14.38 4.14
C SER A 221 24.19 -14.07 2.64
N LEU A 222 25.04 -13.11 2.26
CA LEU A 222 25.23 -12.76 0.85
C LEU A 222 25.80 -13.92 0.02
N GLU A 223 26.81 -14.62 0.53
CA GLU A 223 27.45 -15.74 -0.19
C GLU A 223 26.47 -16.88 -0.45
N VAL A 224 25.67 -17.26 0.55
CA VAL A 224 24.69 -18.33 0.40
C VAL A 224 23.64 -17.96 -0.64
N ILE A 225 23.16 -16.71 -0.64
CA ILE A 225 22.16 -16.22 -1.59
C ILE A 225 22.72 -16.14 -3.02
N GLU A 226 23.96 -15.68 -3.16
CA GLU A 226 24.66 -15.60 -4.44
C GLU A 226 24.80 -16.98 -5.08
N MET A 227 25.23 -17.99 -4.31
CA MET A 227 25.40 -19.37 -4.79
C MET A 227 24.08 -19.98 -5.30
N ALA A 228 22.96 -19.78 -4.58
CA ALA A 228 21.65 -20.22 -5.06
C ALA A 228 21.22 -19.51 -6.34
N SER A 229 21.46 -18.19 -6.40
CA SER A 229 21.09 -17.37 -7.56
C SER A 229 21.88 -17.76 -8.81
N GLU A 230 23.19 -18.01 -8.67
CA GLU A 230 24.05 -18.54 -9.73
C GLU A 230 23.58 -19.91 -10.22
N PHE A 231 23.22 -20.79 -9.29
CA PHE A 231 22.72 -22.12 -9.62
C PHE A 231 21.41 -22.05 -10.41
N ILE A 232 20.45 -21.24 -9.96
CA ILE A 232 19.16 -21.06 -10.65
C ILE A 232 19.38 -20.48 -12.04
N GLU A 233 20.19 -19.43 -12.18
CA GLU A 233 20.46 -18.80 -13.48
C GLU A 233 21.13 -19.78 -14.46
N LYS A 234 22.02 -20.65 -13.95
CA LYS A 234 22.61 -21.73 -14.74
C LYS A 234 21.53 -22.72 -15.21
N LYS A 235 20.65 -23.19 -14.32
CA LYS A 235 19.56 -24.11 -14.67
C LYS A 235 18.57 -23.49 -15.67
N ILE A 236 18.26 -22.21 -15.54
CA ILE A 236 17.41 -21.46 -16.49
C ILE A 236 18.04 -21.49 -17.89
N LYS A 237 19.35 -21.21 -17.99
CA LYS A 237 20.08 -21.26 -19.27
C LYS A 237 20.12 -22.66 -19.88
N GLU A 238 20.32 -23.69 -19.06
CA GLU A 238 20.32 -25.09 -19.50
C GLU A 238 18.95 -25.52 -20.02
N LYS A 239 17.86 -25.09 -19.38
CA LYS A 239 16.47 -25.40 -19.78
C LYS A 239 16.02 -24.62 -21.01
N GLY A 240 16.58 -23.44 -21.25
CA GLY A 240 16.33 -22.59 -22.41
C GLY A 240 15.05 -21.73 -22.34
N SER A 241 14.01 -22.19 -21.64
CA SER A 241 12.80 -21.41 -21.37
C SER A 241 12.27 -21.66 -19.96
N VAL A 242 11.72 -20.62 -19.33
CA VAL A 242 10.95 -20.72 -18.09
C VAL A 242 9.46 -20.85 -18.39
N PHE A 243 8.70 -21.44 -17.46
CA PHE A 243 7.24 -21.59 -17.55
C PHE A 243 6.70 -22.23 -18.86
N GLY A 244 7.49 -23.14 -19.45
CA GLY A 244 7.12 -23.79 -20.71
C GLY A 244 7.08 -22.84 -21.92
N GLY A 245 7.63 -21.63 -21.81
CA GLY A 245 7.67 -20.63 -22.87
C GLY A 245 6.37 -19.83 -23.02
N GLN A 246 6.38 -18.90 -23.98
CA GLN A 246 5.29 -17.97 -24.22
C GLN A 246 4.12 -18.65 -24.96
N LYS A 247 2.91 -18.52 -24.41
CA LYS A 247 1.62 -18.90 -25.00
C LYS A 247 0.91 -17.69 -25.63
N ILE A 248 1.01 -16.52 -24.99
CA ILE A 248 0.30 -15.30 -25.38
C ILE A 248 1.29 -14.16 -25.61
N GLU A 249 1.14 -13.41 -26.70
CA GLU A 249 1.88 -12.16 -26.90
C GLU A 249 1.23 -11.02 -26.11
N SER A 250 2.01 -10.27 -25.33
CA SER A 250 1.52 -9.08 -24.61
C SER A 250 1.03 -8.01 -25.57
N LEU A 251 0.01 -7.24 -25.16
CA LEU A 251 -0.27 -5.96 -25.84
C LEU A 251 0.89 -4.97 -25.65
N PRO A 252 1.04 -3.97 -26.53
CA PRO A 252 1.93 -2.83 -26.29
C PRO A 252 1.63 -2.13 -24.96
N LYS A 253 2.65 -1.57 -24.31
CA LYS A 253 2.54 -0.99 -22.95
C LYS A 253 1.41 0.05 -22.82
N GLU A 254 1.28 0.94 -23.81
CA GLU A 254 0.25 1.99 -23.78
C GLU A 254 -1.17 1.40 -23.85
N GLU A 255 -1.37 0.35 -24.64
CA GLU A 255 -2.63 -0.38 -24.73
C GLU A 255 -2.94 -1.13 -23.44
N ARG A 256 -1.92 -1.75 -22.80
CA ARG A 256 -2.09 -2.39 -21.49
C ARG A 256 -2.55 -1.39 -20.43
N LEU A 257 -1.94 -0.20 -20.39
CA LEU A 257 -2.34 0.87 -19.47
C LEU A 257 -3.76 1.38 -19.76
N GLU A 258 -4.16 1.44 -21.03
CA GLU A 258 -5.54 1.78 -21.40
C GLU A 258 -6.54 0.72 -20.95
N LYS A 259 -6.27 -0.56 -21.24
CA LYS A 259 -7.11 -1.69 -20.76
C LYS A 259 -7.18 -1.72 -19.24
N ALA A 260 -6.06 -1.53 -18.55
CA ALA A 260 -5.99 -1.48 -17.09
C ALA A 260 -6.88 -0.36 -16.53
N ALA A 261 -6.79 0.86 -17.08
CA ALA A 261 -7.61 1.97 -16.63
C ALA A 261 -9.11 1.76 -16.86
N GLN A 262 -9.49 1.08 -17.95
CA GLN A 262 -10.89 0.79 -18.28
C GLN A 262 -11.49 -0.29 -17.37
N ILE A 263 -10.71 -1.34 -17.04
CA ILE A 263 -11.18 -2.49 -16.26
C ILE A 263 -11.07 -2.30 -14.74
N MET A 264 -10.11 -1.50 -14.26
CA MET A 264 -9.86 -1.27 -12.83
C MET A 264 -11.12 -0.90 -12.03
N PRO A 265 -11.97 0.04 -12.49
CA PRO A 265 -13.23 0.37 -11.82
C PRO A 265 -14.18 -0.82 -11.66
N LEU A 266 -14.25 -1.71 -12.66
CA LEU A 266 -15.10 -2.91 -12.63
C LEU A 266 -14.55 -3.94 -11.64
N LEU A 267 -13.25 -4.25 -11.73
CA LEU A 267 -12.59 -5.18 -10.81
C LEU A 267 -12.68 -4.69 -9.36
N ARG A 268 -12.46 -3.38 -9.14
CA ARG A 268 -12.61 -2.76 -7.82
C ARG A 268 -14.03 -2.94 -7.28
N GLY A 269 -15.05 -2.71 -8.10
CA GLY A 269 -16.45 -2.91 -7.73
C GLY A 269 -16.72 -4.36 -7.29
N LEU A 270 -16.28 -5.33 -8.09
CA LEU A 270 -16.45 -6.76 -7.80
C LEU A 270 -15.70 -7.21 -6.53
N CYS A 271 -14.47 -6.72 -6.31
CA CYS A 271 -13.69 -6.97 -5.10
C CYS A 271 -14.24 -6.25 -3.85
N SER A 272 -15.19 -5.34 -4.00
CA SER A 272 -15.70 -4.48 -2.92
C SER A 272 -17.08 -4.91 -2.39
N SER A 273 -17.46 -6.18 -2.57
CA SER A 273 -18.80 -6.67 -2.19
C SER A 273 -19.05 -6.67 -0.68
N GLU A 274 -18.01 -6.83 0.13
CA GLU A 274 -18.11 -6.75 1.60
C GLU A 274 -17.61 -5.41 2.14
N ASN A 275 -16.39 -5.03 1.75
CA ASN A 275 -15.76 -3.76 2.12
C ASN A 275 -15.16 -3.09 0.89
N ARG A 276 -15.13 -1.76 0.84
CA ARG A 276 -14.44 -1.05 -0.24
C ARG A 276 -12.95 -1.41 -0.26
N MET A 277 -12.42 -1.60 -1.46
CA MET A 277 -11.00 -1.89 -1.68
C MET A 277 -10.30 -0.75 -2.43
N ILE A 278 -8.97 -0.73 -2.37
CA ILE A 278 -8.07 0.11 -3.16
C ILE A 278 -7.26 -0.79 -4.09
N GLY A 279 -7.11 -0.36 -5.34
CA GLY A 279 -6.42 -1.10 -6.40
C GLY A 279 -4.93 -0.76 -6.56
N HIS A 280 -4.19 -1.68 -7.16
CA HIS A 280 -2.85 -1.48 -7.72
C HIS A 280 -2.72 -2.29 -9.03
N PHE A 281 -1.93 -1.79 -9.98
CA PHE A 281 -1.68 -2.43 -11.28
C PHE A 281 -0.18 -2.58 -11.52
N SER A 282 0.23 -3.72 -12.08
CA SER A 282 1.61 -4.02 -12.45
C SER A 282 1.67 -4.80 -13.77
N ASP A 283 2.57 -4.38 -14.66
CA ASP A 283 2.86 -5.00 -15.96
C ASP A 283 4.37 -5.18 -16.16
N THR A 284 5.10 -5.46 -15.08
CA THR A 284 6.55 -5.73 -15.15
C THR A 284 6.86 -6.94 -16.01
N ASP A 285 8.08 -7.00 -16.56
CA ASP A 285 8.47 -8.10 -17.44
C ASP A 285 8.35 -9.48 -16.78
N VAL A 286 8.63 -9.58 -15.47
CA VAL A 286 8.44 -10.81 -14.67
C VAL A 286 6.97 -11.24 -14.65
N VAL A 287 6.06 -10.29 -14.41
CA VAL A 287 4.61 -10.56 -14.45
C VAL A 287 4.21 -10.97 -15.86
N MET A 288 4.64 -10.23 -16.88
CA MET A 288 4.25 -10.48 -18.26
C MET A 288 4.79 -11.83 -18.78
N GLU A 289 5.98 -12.26 -18.38
CA GLU A 289 6.53 -13.57 -18.72
C GLU A 289 5.67 -14.70 -18.13
N TYR A 290 5.28 -14.57 -16.86
CA TYR A 290 4.45 -15.56 -16.16
C TYR A 290 3.01 -15.64 -16.69
N ILE A 291 2.30 -14.51 -16.76
CA ILE A 291 0.87 -14.50 -17.11
C ILE A 291 0.58 -14.86 -18.56
N ASN A 292 1.62 -14.87 -19.39
CA ASN A 292 1.52 -15.24 -20.80
C ASN A 292 2.10 -16.62 -21.10
N SER A 293 2.51 -17.36 -20.08
CA SER A 293 3.22 -18.62 -20.24
C SER A 293 2.28 -19.81 -20.52
N ASN A 294 2.85 -20.92 -20.99
CA ASN A 294 2.14 -22.19 -21.14
C ASN A 294 1.78 -22.82 -19.78
N ASP A 295 2.51 -22.47 -18.72
CA ASP A 295 2.33 -23.05 -17.39
C ASP A 295 1.37 -22.29 -16.47
N LEU A 296 0.82 -21.14 -16.88
CA LEU A 296 -0.06 -20.31 -16.03
C LEU A 296 -1.23 -21.11 -15.44
N GLU A 297 -1.93 -21.89 -16.28
CA GLU A 297 -3.11 -22.67 -15.86
C GLU A 297 -2.77 -23.75 -14.81
N ARG A 298 -1.52 -24.25 -14.83
CA ARG A 298 -1.02 -25.22 -13.85
C ARG A 298 -0.53 -24.53 -12.58
N LEU A 299 0.22 -23.44 -12.70
CA LEU A 299 0.91 -22.80 -11.59
C LEU A 299 0.02 -21.83 -10.80
N ALA A 300 -0.89 -21.10 -11.44
CA ALA A 300 -1.74 -20.14 -10.74
C ALA A 300 -2.59 -20.81 -9.63
N PRO A 301 -3.25 -21.96 -9.87
CA PRO A 301 -4.03 -22.64 -8.82
C PRO A 301 -3.21 -23.24 -7.68
N MET A 302 -1.88 -23.41 -7.87
CA MET A 302 -1.00 -23.89 -6.81
C MET A 302 -0.77 -22.83 -5.73
N GLY A 303 -0.96 -21.56 -6.06
CA GLY A 303 -0.80 -20.47 -5.10
C GLY A 303 0.65 -20.15 -4.79
N THR A 304 0.88 -19.55 -3.62
CA THR A 304 2.23 -19.20 -3.15
C THR A 304 2.79 -20.30 -2.24
N SER A 305 4.09 -20.34 -1.98
CA SER A 305 4.73 -21.39 -1.14
C SER A 305 5.18 -20.88 0.22
N CYS A 306 5.27 -19.57 0.42
CA CYS A 306 5.78 -18.98 1.65
C CYS A 306 4.64 -18.50 2.57
N PRO A 307 4.68 -18.78 3.89
CA PRO A 307 3.68 -18.33 4.87
C PRO A 307 3.32 -16.84 4.79
N ASP A 308 4.32 -15.96 4.61
CA ASP A 308 4.11 -14.50 4.53
C ASP A 308 3.28 -14.09 3.31
N HIS A 309 3.37 -14.85 2.22
CA HIS A 309 2.67 -14.56 0.97
C HIS A 309 1.17 -14.81 1.12
N PHE A 310 0.76 -15.89 1.80
CA PHE A 310 -0.66 -16.24 2.01
C PHE A 310 -1.44 -15.16 2.74
N LEU A 311 -0.84 -14.58 3.78
CA LEU A 311 -1.46 -13.51 4.57
C LEU A 311 -1.78 -12.26 3.74
N ARG A 312 -1.10 -12.08 2.60
CA ARG A 312 -1.20 -10.89 1.76
C ARG A 312 -1.86 -11.13 0.41
N THR A 313 -1.77 -12.35 -0.13
CA THR A 313 -2.18 -12.67 -1.51
C THR A 313 -3.34 -13.66 -1.60
N LYS A 314 -3.78 -14.22 -0.45
CA LYS A 314 -4.67 -15.39 -0.36
C LYS A 314 -4.06 -16.66 -0.95
N ILE A 315 -4.84 -17.73 -0.99
CA ILE A 315 -4.36 -19.05 -1.41
C ILE A 315 -4.03 -19.13 -2.91
N GLN A 316 -4.72 -18.37 -3.77
CA GLN A 316 -4.47 -18.35 -5.22
C GLN A 316 -5.03 -17.05 -5.85
N PRO A 317 -4.50 -16.61 -7.01
CA PRO A 317 -5.07 -15.51 -7.78
C PRO A 317 -6.36 -15.93 -8.50
N LEU A 318 -7.11 -14.94 -8.99
CA LEU A 318 -8.14 -15.14 -10.01
C LEU A 318 -7.55 -14.86 -11.40
N VAL A 319 -7.52 -15.85 -12.29
CA VAL A 319 -7.12 -15.67 -13.69
C VAL A 319 -8.35 -15.36 -14.54
N LEU A 320 -8.36 -14.21 -15.21
CA LEU A 320 -9.45 -13.81 -16.10
C LEU A 320 -9.35 -14.55 -17.43
N THR A 321 -10.50 -14.97 -17.96
CA THR A 321 -10.65 -15.66 -19.25
C THR A 321 -10.98 -14.73 -20.41
N LEU A 322 -10.87 -13.41 -20.20
CA LEU A 322 -11.08 -12.40 -21.24
C LEU A 322 -9.98 -12.47 -22.30
N ASP A 323 -10.35 -12.26 -23.57
CA ASP A 323 -9.34 -12.08 -24.62
C ASP A 323 -8.60 -10.76 -24.40
N LYS A 324 -7.29 -10.73 -24.59
CA LYS A 324 -6.49 -9.49 -24.39
C LYS A 324 -7.02 -8.30 -25.23
N ASN A 325 -7.63 -8.56 -26.39
CA ASN A 325 -8.18 -7.54 -27.29
C ASN A 325 -9.64 -7.20 -27.01
N GLU A 326 -10.28 -7.86 -26.03
CA GLU A 326 -11.69 -7.68 -25.67
C GLU A 326 -12.07 -6.19 -25.55
N ASP A 327 -13.17 -5.77 -26.17
CA ASP A 327 -13.62 -4.39 -26.10
C ASP A 327 -14.22 -4.10 -24.70
N LEU A 328 -13.55 -3.23 -23.94
CA LEU A 328 -13.95 -2.88 -22.58
C LEU A 328 -14.80 -1.60 -22.51
N SER A 329 -15.25 -1.09 -23.67
CA SER A 329 -16.11 0.09 -23.73
C SER A 329 -17.50 -0.16 -23.16
N ASP A 330 -18.08 -1.34 -23.40
CA ASP A 330 -19.37 -1.79 -22.83
C ASP A 330 -19.14 -2.46 -21.47
N SER A 331 -19.27 -1.67 -20.41
CA SER A 331 -19.03 -2.14 -19.04
C SER A 331 -20.03 -3.19 -18.56
N ASP A 332 -21.28 -3.14 -19.01
CA ASP A 332 -22.31 -4.11 -18.59
C ASP A 332 -22.06 -5.47 -19.24
N ALA A 333 -21.62 -5.49 -20.50
CA ALA A 333 -21.23 -6.72 -21.18
C ALA A 333 -20.00 -7.36 -20.52
N ILE A 334 -19.00 -6.56 -20.13
CA ILE A 334 -17.80 -7.07 -19.45
C ILE A 334 -18.13 -7.58 -18.04
N LEU A 335 -18.97 -6.88 -17.27
CA LEU A 335 -19.38 -7.35 -15.95
C LEU A 335 -20.03 -8.74 -16.01
N LYS A 336 -20.93 -8.97 -16.96
CA LYS A 336 -21.55 -10.30 -17.17
C LYS A 336 -20.55 -11.41 -17.48
N LYS A 337 -19.40 -11.08 -18.07
CA LYS A 337 -18.31 -12.04 -18.31
C LYS A 337 -17.45 -12.28 -17.07
N LEU A 338 -17.31 -11.26 -16.21
CA LEU A 338 -16.47 -11.32 -15.01
C LEU A 338 -17.19 -11.96 -13.80
N GLU A 339 -18.48 -11.64 -13.60
CA GLU A 339 -19.28 -12.06 -12.44
C GLU A 339 -19.19 -13.57 -12.14
N PRO A 340 -19.35 -14.49 -13.13
CA PRO A 340 -19.26 -15.92 -12.87
C PRO A 340 -17.89 -16.35 -12.31
N ALA A 341 -16.81 -15.72 -12.76
CA ALA A 341 -15.46 -16.05 -12.31
C ALA A 341 -15.23 -15.60 -10.85
N PHE A 342 -15.77 -14.44 -10.47
CA PHE A 342 -15.74 -13.96 -9.08
C PHE A 342 -16.62 -14.80 -8.15
N GLU A 343 -17.80 -15.21 -8.61
CA GLU A 343 -18.68 -16.12 -7.86
C GLU A 343 -18.04 -17.48 -7.65
N ALA A 344 -17.43 -18.06 -8.69
CA ALA A 344 -16.69 -19.31 -8.60
C ALA A 344 -15.52 -19.20 -7.62
N TYR A 345 -14.75 -18.11 -7.67
CA TYR A 345 -13.65 -17.87 -6.72
C TYR A 345 -14.14 -17.79 -5.27
N ARG A 346 -15.22 -17.04 -5.01
CA ARG A 346 -15.81 -16.93 -3.67
C ARG A 346 -16.31 -18.27 -3.15
N GLN A 347 -16.92 -19.08 -4.02
CA GLN A 347 -17.36 -20.42 -3.67
C GLN A 347 -16.18 -21.34 -3.35
N GLU A 348 -15.13 -21.33 -4.18
CA GLU A 348 -13.93 -22.14 -3.92
C GLU A 348 -13.25 -21.74 -2.61
N TYR A 349 -13.16 -20.44 -2.31
CA TYR A 349 -12.63 -19.96 -1.05
C TYR A 349 -13.48 -20.41 0.15
N ALA A 350 -14.80 -20.40 0.01
CA ALA A 350 -15.72 -20.92 1.02
C ALA A 350 -15.58 -22.44 1.21
N ASP A 351 -15.39 -23.20 0.13
CA ASP A 351 -15.18 -24.65 0.19
C ASP A 351 -13.84 -24.98 0.85
N TYR A 352 -12.78 -24.23 0.52
CA TYR A 352 -11.48 -24.27 1.18
C TYR A 352 -11.62 -24.02 2.69
N TYR A 353 -12.28 -22.93 3.07
CA TYR A 353 -12.52 -22.62 4.49
C TYR A 353 -13.28 -23.73 5.20
N ASN A 354 -14.38 -24.23 4.61
CA ASN A 354 -15.21 -25.26 5.24
C ASN A 354 -14.53 -26.62 5.34
N THR A 355 -13.63 -26.94 4.40
CA THR A 355 -12.87 -28.19 4.40
C THR A 355 -11.73 -28.17 5.41
N CYS A 356 -11.07 -27.02 5.61
CA CYS A 356 -9.88 -26.91 6.46
C CYS A 356 -10.14 -26.36 7.87
N LYS A 357 -11.30 -25.75 8.13
CA LYS A 357 -11.60 -25.14 9.44
C LYS A 357 -11.61 -26.17 10.58
N LYS A 358 -11.12 -25.71 11.72
CA LYS A 358 -11.17 -26.41 13.01
C LYS A 358 -12.30 -25.80 13.86
N ALA A 359 -12.66 -26.47 14.95
CA ALA A 359 -13.75 -26.03 15.83
C ALA A 359 -13.52 -24.63 16.43
N ASN A 360 -12.26 -24.21 16.58
CA ASN A 360 -11.84 -22.92 17.12
C ASN A 360 -11.44 -21.89 16.05
N SER A 361 -11.60 -22.19 14.76
CA SER A 361 -11.19 -21.26 13.70
C SER A 361 -12.02 -19.96 13.71
N PRO A 362 -11.41 -18.78 13.46
CA PRO A 362 -12.14 -17.53 13.28
C PRO A 362 -13.16 -17.60 12.13
N ALA A 363 -14.06 -16.62 12.08
CA ALA A 363 -15.01 -16.48 10.98
C ALA A 363 -14.27 -16.34 9.63
N MET A 364 -14.89 -16.83 8.56
CA MET A 364 -14.34 -16.73 7.20
C MET A 364 -14.06 -15.26 6.86
N ARG A 365 -12.89 -15.01 6.29
CA ARG A 365 -12.49 -13.69 5.79
C ARG A 365 -13.23 -13.37 4.49
N ASP A 366 -13.16 -12.10 4.08
CA ASP A 366 -13.66 -11.63 2.79
C ASP A 366 -13.25 -12.58 1.67
N ALA A 367 -14.22 -13.15 0.96
CA ALA A 367 -13.98 -14.22 0.00
C ALA A 367 -13.51 -13.73 -1.39
N ASN A 368 -13.40 -12.42 -1.61
CA ASN A 368 -12.98 -11.87 -2.90
C ASN A 368 -11.48 -12.10 -3.18
N PRO A 369 -11.07 -12.19 -4.46
CA PRO A 369 -9.67 -12.33 -4.82
C PRO A 369 -8.88 -11.07 -4.45
N VAL A 370 -7.66 -11.27 -3.93
CA VAL A 370 -6.70 -10.19 -3.71
C VAL A 370 -5.84 -9.96 -4.95
N ILE A 371 -5.39 -11.03 -5.61
CA ILE A 371 -4.61 -10.96 -6.86
C ILE A 371 -5.50 -11.38 -8.03
N ILE A 372 -5.49 -10.59 -9.10
CA ILE A 372 -6.21 -10.88 -10.34
C ILE A 372 -5.24 -10.76 -11.51
N ILE A 373 -5.26 -11.74 -12.40
CA ILE A 373 -4.38 -11.82 -13.57
C ILE A 373 -5.22 -11.67 -14.83
N TYR A 374 -4.82 -10.77 -15.72
CA TYR A 374 -5.38 -10.63 -17.06
C TYR A 374 -4.30 -10.93 -18.10
N PRO A 375 -4.26 -12.16 -18.65
CA PRO A 375 -3.27 -12.54 -19.65
C PRO A 375 -3.21 -11.54 -20.82
N GLY A 376 -1.99 -11.19 -21.25
CA GLY A 376 -1.74 -10.17 -22.26
C GLY A 376 -1.78 -8.71 -21.78
N VAL A 377 -2.31 -8.44 -20.58
CA VAL A 377 -2.50 -7.07 -20.03
C VAL A 377 -1.71 -6.80 -18.76
N GLY A 378 -1.79 -7.65 -17.74
CA GLY A 378 -1.06 -7.46 -16.49
C GLY A 378 -1.74 -8.04 -15.26
N MET A 379 -1.23 -7.65 -14.09
CA MET A 379 -1.68 -8.12 -12.78
C MET A 379 -2.25 -6.97 -11.95
N PHE A 380 -3.37 -7.24 -11.28
CA PHE A 380 -4.09 -6.32 -10.43
C PHE A 380 -4.13 -6.85 -9.01
N SER A 381 -4.11 -5.94 -8.03
CA SER A 381 -4.35 -6.31 -6.64
C SER A 381 -5.32 -5.37 -5.94
N PHE A 382 -6.10 -5.92 -5.01
CA PHE A 382 -7.12 -5.19 -4.26
C PHE A 382 -7.03 -5.49 -2.76
N ALA A 383 -6.89 -4.44 -1.95
CA ALA A 383 -6.83 -4.56 -0.49
C ALA A 383 -7.33 -3.28 0.19
N LYS A 384 -7.27 -3.24 1.53
CA LYS A 384 -7.82 -2.13 2.35
C LYS A 384 -7.22 -0.74 2.07
N ASN A 385 -5.97 -0.66 1.64
CA ASN A 385 -5.28 0.61 1.36
C ASN A 385 -4.16 0.40 0.32
N LYS A 386 -3.68 1.50 -0.30
CA LYS A 386 -2.65 1.46 -1.37
C LYS A 386 -1.39 0.72 -0.95
N GLN A 387 -0.89 0.92 0.28
CA GLN A 387 0.29 0.20 0.77
C GLN A 387 0.06 -1.31 0.77
N THR A 388 -1.05 -1.77 1.35
CA THR A 388 -1.37 -3.20 1.45
C THR A 388 -1.56 -3.82 0.06
N THR A 389 -2.22 -3.12 -0.87
CA THR A 389 -2.42 -3.65 -2.23
C THR A 389 -1.13 -3.68 -3.05
N ARG A 390 -0.27 -2.65 -2.94
CA ARG A 390 1.07 -2.66 -3.56
C ARG A 390 1.91 -3.81 -3.01
N VAL A 391 1.94 -3.95 -1.68
CA VAL A 391 2.70 -5.00 -1.01
C VAL A 391 2.19 -6.39 -1.41
N ALA A 392 0.87 -6.59 -1.52
CA ALA A 392 0.32 -7.84 -2.07
C ALA A 392 0.79 -8.11 -3.52
N ASN A 393 0.86 -7.07 -4.35
CA ASN A 393 1.38 -7.17 -5.72
C ASN A 393 2.85 -7.62 -5.72
N GLU A 394 3.69 -6.98 -4.92
CA GLU A 394 5.12 -7.28 -4.79
C GLU A 394 5.36 -8.69 -4.23
N PHE A 395 4.61 -9.10 -3.21
CA PHE A 395 4.67 -10.47 -2.70
C PHE A 395 4.32 -11.51 -3.77
N TYR A 396 3.36 -11.21 -4.64
CA TYR A 396 3.01 -12.13 -5.73
C TYR A 396 4.06 -12.13 -6.84
N ILE A 397 4.74 -11.01 -7.12
CA ILE A 397 5.93 -10.99 -8.01
C ILE A 397 7.02 -11.90 -7.45
N ASN A 398 7.23 -11.88 -6.15
CA ASN A 398 8.21 -12.74 -5.49
C ASN A 398 7.80 -14.21 -5.58
N ALA A 399 6.51 -14.52 -5.42
CA ALA A 399 5.99 -15.86 -5.70
C ALA A 399 6.24 -16.30 -7.16
N ILE A 400 6.09 -15.40 -8.14
CA ILE A 400 6.43 -15.68 -9.55
C ILE A 400 7.93 -16.00 -9.68
N ASN A 401 8.82 -15.23 -9.06
CA ASN A 401 10.26 -15.51 -9.08
C ASN A 401 10.61 -16.87 -8.44
N VAL A 402 9.93 -17.21 -7.34
CA VAL A 402 10.08 -18.51 -6.68
C VAL A 402 9.64 -19.63 -7.61
N MET A 403 8.46 -19.52 -8.23
CA MET A 403 8.00 -20.50 -9.23
C MET A 403 8.97 -20.60 -10.39
N ARG A 404 9.48 -19.47 -10.89
CA ARG A 404 10.46 -19.40 -11.98
C ARG A 404 11.72 -20.19 -11.64
N GLY A 405 12.27 -19.98 -10.44
CA GLY A 405 13.47 -20.67 -9.98
C GLY A 405 13.23 -22.15 -9.71
N ALA A 406 12.16 -22.51 -9.02
CA ALA A 406 11.85 -23.91 -8.68
C ALA A 406 11.57 -24.75 -9.94
N GLU A 407 10.84 -24.19 -10.91
CA GLU A 407 10.61 -24.82 -12.21
C GLU A 407 11.88 -24.93 -13.05
N ALA A 408 12.85 -24.04 -12.88
CA ALA A 408 14.15 -24.17 -13.54
C ALA A 408 14.98 -25.30 -12.93
N ILE A 409 14.91 -25.49 -11.61
CA ILE A 409 15.65 -26.52 -10.88
C ILE A 409 15.08 -27.91 -11.14
N THR A 410 13.82 -28.16 -10.73
CA THR A 410 13.12 -29.43 -10.93
C THR A 410 11.64 -29.20 -11.21
N ALA A 411 10.85 -28.88 -10.18
CA ALA A 411 9.44 -28.52 -10.27
C ALA A 411 9.03 -27.75 -9.01
N TYR A 412 8.13 -26.78 -9.16
CA TYR A 412 7.56 -26.03 -8.06
C TYR A 412 6.60 -26.91 -7.24
N THR A 413 6.68 -26.79 -5.91
CA THR A 413 5.73 -27.38 -4.96
C THR A 413 5.17 -26.31 -4.04
N SER A 414 3.85 -26.26 -3.91
CA SER A 414 3.15 -25.40 -2.96
C SER A 414 2.93 -26.10 -1.62
N LEU A 415 2.57 -25.34 -0.59
CA LEU A 415 2.17 -25.92 0.69
C LEU A 415 0.83 -26.67 0.59
N PRO A 416 0.64 -27.73 1.40
CA PRO A 416 -0.67 -28.35 1.54
C PRO A 416 -1.73 -27.33 1.97
N ARG A 417 -2.96 -27.46 1.45
CA ARG A 417 -4.06 -26.51 1.74
C ARG A 417 -4.34 -26.37 3.25
N GLN A 418 -4.27 -27.46 4.02
CA GLN A 418 -4.47 -27.39 5.48
C GLN A 418 -3.42 -26.51 6.17
N GLU A 419 -2.17 -26.53 5.72
CA GLU A 419 -1.10 -25.72 6.30
C GLU A 419 -1.24 -24.25 5.93
N ALA A 420 -1.59 -23.98 4.67
CA ALA A 420 -1.95 -22.63 4.23
C ALA A 420 -3.12 -22.06 5.08
N PHE A 421 -4.10 -22.90 5.43
CA PHE A 421 -5.24 -22.51 6.27
C PHE A 421 -4.81 -22.19 7.70
N ASP A 422 -3.98 -23.04 8.30
CA ASP A 422 -3.50 -22.87 9.68
C ASP A 422 -2.61 -21.61 9.84
N ILE A 423 -1.97 -21.17 8.75
CA ILE A 423 -1.26 -19.88 8.68
C ILE A 423 -2.25 -18.73 8.51
N GLU A 424 -3.16 -18.81 7.53
CA GLU A 424 -4.09 -17.72 7.22
C GLU A 424 -5.03 -17.42 8.40
N TYR A 425 -5.56 -18.45 9.07
CA TYR A 425 -6.54 -18.35 10.15
C TYR A 425 -5.92 -18.50 11.55
N TRP A 426 -4.63 -18.21 11.68
CA TRP A 426 -3.94 -18.32 12.96
C TRP A 426 -4.52 -17.37 14.03
N LEU A 427 -4.88 -17.92 15.17
CA LEU A 427 -5.41 -17.19 16.32
C LEU A 427 -4.49 -16.07 16.84
N LEU A 428 -3.18 -16.25 16.78
CA LEU A 428 -2.23 -15.20 17.19
C LEU A 428 -2.24 -14.02 16.23
N GLU A 429 -2.41 -14.27 14.93
CA GLU A 429 -2.54 -13.20 13.95
C GLU A 429 -3.89 -12.50 14.07
N GLU A 430 -4.96 -13.26 14.32
CA GLU A 430 -6.29 -12.72 14.60
C GLU A 430 -6.29 -11.78 15.83
N ALA A 431 -5.60 -12.18 16.90
CA ALA A 431 -5.46 -11.34 18.09
C ALA A 431 -4.72 -10.02 17.81
N LYS A 432 -3.79 -9.98 16.84
CA LYS A 432 -3.16 -8.73 16.40
C LYS A 432 -4.13 -7.85 15.63
N LEU A 433 -4.91 -8.43 14.72
CA LEU A 433 -5.90 -7.70 13.92
C LEU A 433 -6.97 -7.05 14.82
N GLN A 434 -7.43 -7.75 15.86
CA GLN A 434 -8.41 -7.24 16.82
C GLN A 434 -7.90 -6.06 17.68
N ARG A 435 -6.58 -5.93 17.85
CA ARG A 435 -5.94 -4.82 18.60
C ARG A 435 -5.66 -3.60 17.72
N MET A 436 -5.87 -3.68 16.40
CA MET A 436 -5.64 -2.55 15.51
C MET A 436 -6.64 -1.42 15.81
N PRO A 437 -6.21 -0.14 15.69
CA PRO A 437 -7.12 0.98 15.83
C PRO A 437 -8.22 0.92 14.76
N LYS A 438 -9.40 1.46 15.09
CA LYS A 438 -10.50 1.59 14.14
C LYS A 438 -10.05 2.39 12.91
N GLU A 439 -10.54 1.99 11.74
CA GLU A 439 -10.28 2.71 10.49
C GLU A 439 -10.77 4.16 10.55
N GLN A 440 -10.04 5.06 9.90
CA GLN A 440 -10.39 6.48 9.76
C GLN A 440 -11.63 6.64 8.85
N PRO A 441 -12.41 7.72 8.97
CA PRO A 441 -13.71 7.87 8.28
C PRO A 441 -13.67 7.73 6.76
N LEU A 442 -12.56 8.13 6.11
CA LEU A 442 -12.38 8.06 4.67
C LEU A 442 -11.42 6.96 4.23
N SER A 443 -11.10 6.02 5.11
CA SER A 443 -10.35 4.82 4.73
C SER A 443 -11.01 4.13 3.55
N ARG A 444 -10.20 3.58 2.64
CA ARG A 444 -10.65 2.87 1.43
C ARG A 444 -11.37 3.74 0.39
N LYS A 445 -11.29 5.08 0.50
CA LYS A 445 -11.84 6.02 -0.48
C LYS A 445 -10.73 6.65 -1.32
N VAL A 446 -11.05 6.91 -2.58
CA VAL A 446 -10.18 7.65 -3.51
C VAL A 446 -10.79 9.01 -3.81
N ALA A 447 -10.04 10.08 -3.55
CA ALA A 447 -10.47 11.45 -3.78
C ALA A 447 -9.66 12.11 -4.90
N LEU A 448 -10.33 12.64 -5.93
CA LEU A 448 -9.73 13.48 -6.96
C LEU A 448 -10.07 14.95 -6.65
N VAL A 449 -9.04 15.79 -6.49
CA VAL A 449 -9.21 17.20 -6.13
C VAL A 449 -8.56 18.08 -7.19
N THR A 450 -9.35 18.98 -7.79
CA THR A 450 -8.87 19.95 -8.79
C THR A 450 -8.41 21.25 -8.14
N GLY A 451 -7.38 21.91 -8.68
CA GLY A 451 -6.78 23.09 -8.05
C GLY A 451 -5.98 22.73 -6.79
N ALA A 452 -5.47 21.50 -6.71
CA ALA A 452 -4.82 20.97 -5.52
C ALA A 452 -3.31 21.30 -5.45
N GLY A 453 -2.78 22.09 -6.38
CA GLY A 453 -1.42 22.62 -6.30
C GLY A 453 -1.24 23.72 -5.22
N GLY A 454 -2.32 24.23 -4.64
CA GLY A 454 -2.25 25.22 -3.54
C GLY A 454 -3.61 25.62 -2.98
N GLY A 455 -3.60 26.56 -2.03
CA GLY A 455 -4.82 27.18 -1.48
C GLY A 455 -5.86 26.18 -0.97
N ILE A 456 -7.13 26.42 -1.32
CA ILE A 456 -8.28 25.62 -0.87
C ILE A 456 -8.17 24.17 -1.33
N GLY A 457 -7.82 23.91 -2.58
CA GLY A 457 -7.73 22.55 -3.12
C GLY A 457 -6.68 21.70 -2.39
N LYS A 458 -5.51 22.28 -2.10
CA LYS A 458 -4.46 21.58 -1.32
C LYS A 458 -4.91 21.31 0.11
N ALA A 459 -5.52 22.27 0.80
CA ALA A 459 -6.03 22.08 2.15
C ALA A 459 -7.12 20.99 2.22
N ILE A 460 -7.99 20.91 1.20
CA ILE A 460 -8.97 19.83 1.08
C ILE A 460 -8.26 18.49 0.91
N ALA A 461 -7.29 18.38 -0.01
CA ALA A 461 -6.55 17.14 -0.21
C ALA A 461 -5.81 16.69 1.06
N ASP A 462 -5.20 17.62 1.80
CA ASP A 462 -4.55 17.37 3.09
C ASP A 462 -5.54 16.81 4.12
N LYS A 463 -6.70 17.44 4.27
CA LYS A 463 -7.73 16.97 5.19
C LYS A 463 -8.25 15.58 4.81
N LEU A 464 -8.55 15.33 3.53
CA LEU A 464 -9.06 14.03 3.10
C LEU A 464 -8.02 12.92 3.30
N ALA A 465 -6.75 13.20 3.03
CA ALA A 465 -5.65 12.26 3.27
C ALA A 465 -5.44 11.98 4.78
N ALA A 466 -5.51 13.01 5.62
CA ALA A 466 -5.41 12.86 7.07
C ALA A 466 -6.54 11.99 7.67
N GLU A 467 -7.70 11.99 7.02
CA GLU A 467 -8.87 11.17 7.38
C GLU A 467 -8.90 9.81 6.66
N GLY A 468 -7.79 9.42 6.01
CA GLY A 468 -7.57 8.07 5.49
C GLY A 468 -7.83 7.86 3.99
N ALA A 469 -8.21 8.90 3.23
CA ALA A 469 -8.41 8.76 1.79
C ALA A 469 -7.08 8.69 1.02
N ASN A 470 -7.08 7.95 -0.09
CA ASN A 470 -6.05 8.11 -1.12
C ASN A 470 -6.41 9.32 -2.00
N VAL A 471 -5.46 10.23 -2.22
CA VAL A 471 -5.73 11.51 -2.90
C VAL A 471 -5.00 11.64 -4.23
N VAL A 472 -5.73 12.08 -5.26
CA VAL A 472 -5.22 12.44 -6.59
C VAL A 472 -5.27 13.95 -6.71
N LEU A 473 -4.09 14.56 -6.62
CA LEU A 473 -3.91 16.01 -6.74
C LEU A 473 -3.95 16.37 -8.22
N THR A 474 -4.78 17.34 -8.60
CA THR A 474 -4.80 17.81 -9.98
C THR A 474 -4.77 19.33 -10.06
N ASP A 475 -4.02 19.85 -11.02
CA ASP A 475 -3.80 21.28 -11.28
C ASP A 475 -3.25 21.44 -12.70
N ILE A 476 -3.29 22.65 -13.24
CA ILE A 476 -2.64 22.96 -14.52
C ILE A 476 -1.13 23.16 -14.37
N ASN A 477 -0.67 23.54 -13.17
CA ASN A 477 0.74 23.78 -12.88
C ASN A 477 1.39 22.54 -12.27
N GLU A 478 2.29 21.89 -13.03
CA GLU A 478 2.95 20.66 -12.60
C GLU A 478 3.92 20.86 -11.43
N ASP A 479 4.64 21.97 -11.38
CA ASP A 479 5.61 22.23 -10.30
C ASP A 479 4.92 22.34 -8.93
N SER A 480 3.78 23.06 -8.89
CA SER A 480 2.93 23.15 -7.70
C SER A 480 2.41 21.78 -7.27
N LEU A 481 2.09 20.88 -8.22
CA LEU A 481 1.68 19.50 -7.91
C LEU A 481 2.83 18.67 -7.34
N LYS A 482 4.05 18.80 -7.88
CA LYS A 482 5.24 18.09 -7.38
C LYS A 482 5.56 18.52 -5.96
N GLU A 483 5.55 19.82 -5.68
CA GLU A 483 5.74 20.36 -4.34
C GLU A 483 4.66 19.87 -3.36
N ALA A 484 3.38 19.94 -3.76
CA ALA A 484 2.27 19.46 -2.96
C ALA A 484 2.37 17.95 -2.66
N HIS A 485 2.65 17.14 -3.68
CA HIS A 485 2.77 15.69 -3.57
C HIS A 485 3.91 15.26 -2.65
N ALA A 486 5.05 15.98 -2.67
CA ALA A 486 6.21 15.69 -1.83
C ALA A 486 5.93 15.80 -0.32
N THR A 487 4.84 16.46 0.09
CA THR A 487 4.44 16.57 1.50
C THR A 487 3.78 15.30 2.07
N TYR A 488 3.41 14.33 1.22
CA TYR A 488 2.75 13.10 1.63
C TYR A 488 3.72 11.95 1.77
N LYS A 489 3.41 11.02 2.68
CA LYS A 489 4.11 9.73 2.76
C LYS A 489 3.81 8.89 1.50
N ARG A 490 4.70 7.91 1.22
CA ARG A 490 4.50 6.91 0.16
C ARG A 490 3.11 6.27 0.28
N ASP A 491 2.52 5.93 -0.87
CA ASP A 491 1.23 5.24 -0.98
C ASP A 491 0.00 6.08 -0.53
N ILE A 492 0.14 7.36 -0.17
CA ILE A 492 -1.01 8.21 0.20
C ILE A 492 -1.57 8.98 -1.00
N SER A 493 -0.70 9.59 -1.81
CA SER A 493 -1.11 10.46 -2.90
C SER A 493 -0.43 10.16 -4.23
N THR A 494 -1.04 10.64 -5.30
CA THR A 494 -0.45 10.80 -6.64
C THR A 494 -0.91 12.15 -7.21
N TYR A 495 -0.36 12.56 -8.35
CA TYR A 495 -0.79 13.79 -9.01
C TYR A 495 -0.96 13.62 -10.53
N ALA A 496 -1.81 14.43 -11.15
CA ALA A 496 -1.97 14.49 -12.61
C ALA A 496 -2.21 15.94 -13.05
N ILE A 497 -1.58 16.33 -14.17
CA ILE A 497 -1.89 17.62 -14.80
C ILE A 497 -3.32 17.56 -15.32
N CYS A 498 -4.14 18.55 -14.96
CA CYS A 498 -5.54 18.63 -15.36
C CYS A 498 -5.94 20.07 -15.66
N ASP A 499 -6.13 20.37 -16.95
CA ASP A 499 -6.86 21.54 -17.40
C ASP A 499 -8.35 21.18 -17.50
N VAL A 500 -9.15 21.74 -16.59
CA VAL A 500 -10.59 21.49 -16.52
C VAL A 500 -11.36 22.02 -17.74
N THR A 501 -10.72 22.78 -18.63
CA THR A 501 -11.33 23.21 -19.90
C THR A 501 -11.09 22.21 -21.04
N ASN A 502 -10.22 21.22 -20.83
CA ASN A 502 -9.84 20.20 -21.80
C ASN A 502 -10.31 18.80 -21.36
N THR A 503 -11.22 18.20 -22.14
CA THR A 503 -11.82 16.90 -21.84
C THR A 503 -10.81 15.75 -21.84
N ASP A 504 -9.78 15.80 -22.68
CA ASP A 504 -8.74 14.76 -22.75
C ASP A 504 -7.80 14.85 -21.54
N SER A 505 -7.54 16.08 -21.07
CA SER A 505 -6.79 16.31 -19.84
C SER A 505 -7.54 15.78 -18.62
N ILE A 506 -8.85 16.03 -18.53
CA ILE A 506 -9.73 15.45 -17.51
C ILE A 506 -9.71 13.92 -17.57
N ALA A 507 -9.92 13.34 -18.77
CA ALA A 507 -9.94 11.90 -18.96
C ALA A 507 -8.62 11.25 -18.52
N SER A 508 -7.49 11.88 -18.84
CA SER A 508 -6.15 11.42 -18.45
C SER A 508 -5.94 11.45 -16.93
N ALA A 509 -6.44 12.48 -16.24
CA ALA A 509 -6.36 12.56 -14.77
C ALA A 509 -7.17 11.45 -14.09
N TYR A 510 -8.38 11.16 -14.58
CA TYR A 510 -9.18 10.03 -14.11
C TYR A 510 -8.56 8.68 -14.46
N LYS A 511 -7.96 8.54 -15.65
CA LYS A 511 -7.22 7.33 -16.07
C LYS A 511 -6.13 7.01 -15.05
N LYS A 512 -5.35 8.03 -14.68
CA LYS A 512 -4.30 7.90 -13.65
C LYS A 512 -4.87 7.49 -12.30
N ALA A 513 -5.98 8.08 -11.86
CA ALA A 513 -6.66 7.67 -10.62
C ALA A 513 -7.10 6.19 -10.65
N CYS A 514 -7.63 5.72 -11.79
CA CYS A 514 -8.06 4.34 -11.96
C CYS A 514 -6.89 3.36 -11.93
N ILE A 515 -5.77 3.66 -12.61
CA ILE A 515 -4.57 2.81 -12.59
C ILE A 515 -3.95 2.78 -11.19
N GLU A 516 -3.87 3.94 -10.53
CA GLU A 516 -3.19 4.05 -9.24
C GLU A 516 -4.00 3.50 -8.06
N PHE A 517 -5.32 3.69 -8.05
CA PHE A 517 -6.12 3.37 -6.86
C PHE A 517 -7.36 2.52 -7.17
N GLY A 518 -7.57 2.13 -8.43
CA GLY A 518 -8.69 1.30 -8.86
C GLY A 518 -9.95 2.08 -9.26
N GLY A 519 -10.02 3.40 -9.02
CA GLY A 519 -11.18 4.22 -9.38
C GLY A 519 -11.25 5.53 -8.61
N VAL A 520 -12.45 6.10 -8.48
CA VAL A 520 -12.70 7.37 -7.77
C VAL A 520 -14.01 7.31 -6.99
N ASP A 521 -13.99 7.73 -5.72
CA ASP A 521 -15.17 7.80 -4.83
C ASP A 521 -15.60 9.23 -4.53
N ILE A 522 -14.64 10.16 -4.42
CA ILE A 522 -14.86 11.55 -4.06
C ILE A 522 -14.26 12.44 -5.15
N VAL A 523 -15.01 13.39 -5.66
CA VAL A 523 -14.52 14.40 -6.60
C VAL A 523 -14.78 15.77 -6.01
N VAL A 524 -13.74 16.59 -5.91
CA VAL A 524 -13.85 17.96 -5.43
C VAL A 524 -13.45 18.92 -6.54
N HIS A 525 -14.45 19.58 -7.12
CA HIS A 525 -14.24 20.66 -8.08
C HIS A 525 -13.92 21.96 -7.35
N SER A 526 -12.63 22.15 -7.06
CA SER A 526 -12.07 23.37 -6.46
C SER A 526 -11.31 24.27 -7.45
N ALA A 527 -11.14 23.86 -8.70
CA ALA A 527 -10.52 24.70 -9.72
C ALA A 527 -11.42 25.92 -10.00
N GLY A 528 -10.81 27.09 -10.11
CA GLY A 528 -11.55 28.31 -10.39
C GLY A 528 -10.70 29.57 -10.32
N LEU A 529 -11.25 30.64 -10.88
CA LEU A 529 -10.70 31.99 -10.81
C LEU A 529 -11.84 32.99 -10.65
N ALA A 530 -11.52 34.20 -10.24
CA ALA A 530 -12.47 35.30 -10.13
C ALA A 530 -12.00 36.49 -10.98
N ILE A 531 -12.91 37.05 -11.77
CA ILE A 531 -12.72 38.32 -12.47
C ILE A 531 -13.85 39.22 -12.00
N SER A 532 -13.50 40.36 -11.41
CA SER A 532 -14.47 41.36 -10.97
C SER A 532 -14.23 42.67 -11.71
N LYS A 533 -15.20 43.03 -12.56
CA LYS A 533 -15.23 44.20 -13.46
C LYS A 533 -16.65 44.74 -13.56
N ALA A 534 -16.79 46.03 -13.82
CA ALA A 534 -18.09 46.62 -14.15
C ALA A 534 -18.68 45.96 -15.41
N LEU A 535 -19.99 46.14 -15.63
CA LEU A 535 -20.66 45.51 -16.75
C LEU A 535 -20.07 45.97 -18.09
N GLU A 536 -19.86 47.27 -18.27
CA GLU A 536 -19.26 47.84 -19.49
C GLU A 536 -17.81 47.40 -19.75
N ASP A 537 -17.06 47.05 -18.70
CA ASP A 537 -15.65 46.63 -18.79
C ASP A 537 -15.49 45.10 -18.91
N THR A 538 -16.56 44.34 -18.71
CA THR A 538 -16.52 42.88 -18.79
C THR A 538 -16.52 42.47 -20.25
N THR A 539 -15.39 41.95 -20.73
CA THR A 539 -15.26 41.51 -22.12
C THR A 539 -15.85 40.12 -22.33
N ASP A 540 -16.17 39.76 -23.58
CA ASP A 540 -16.56 38.40 -23.95
C ASP A 540 -15.49 37.37 -23.55
N LYS A 541 -14.21 37.76 -23.58
CA LYS A 541 -13.11 36.90 -23.14
C LYS A 541 -13.19 36.62 -21.64
N ASP A 542 -13.46 37.64 -20.82
CA ASP A 542 -13.64 37.50 -19.37
C ASP A 542 -14.86 36.62 -19.04
N TRP A 543 -15.95 36.80 -19.80
CA TRP A 543 -17.14 35.95 -19.67
C TRP A 543 -16.84 34.50 -20.03
N ASN A 544 -16.26 34.26 -21.20
CA ASN A 544 -16.01 32.92 -21.72
C ASN A 544 -15.04 32.13 -20.85
N ILE A 545 -13.98 32.75 -20.34
CA ILE A 545 -13.04 32.05 -19.44
C ILE A 545 -13.71 31.62 -18.14
N LEU A 546 -14.58 32.47 -17.56
CA LEU A 546 -15.35 32.12 -16.36
C LEU A 546 -16.35 31.00 -16.63
N GLN A 547 -17.08 31.03 -17.74
CA GLN A 547 -18.02 29.98 -18.09
C GLN A 547 -17.33 28.65 -18.39
N ASN A 548 -16.22 28.68 -19.14
CA ASN A 548 -15.49 27.47 -19.52
C ASN A 548 -14.86 26.78 -18.32
N ILE A 549 -14.24 27.53 -17.41
CA ILE A 549 -13.59 26.95 -16.22
C ILE A 549 -14.61 26.55 -15.17
N LEU A 550 -15.51 27.46 -14.77
CA LEU A 550 -16.38 27.23 -13.62
C LEU A 550 -17.58 26.34 -13.96
N VAL A 551 -18.21 26.55 -15.11
CA VAL A 551 -19.47 25.87 -15.45
C VAL A 551 -19.21 24.64 -16.32
N LYS A 552 -18.59 24.82 -17.48
CA LYS A 552 -18.30 23.70 -18.40
C LYS A 552 -17.32 22.70 -17.77
N GLY A 553 -16.26 23.18 -17.12
CA GLY A 553 -15.32 22.31 -16.42
C GLY A 553 -15.97 21.46 -15.33
N GLN A 554 -16.91 22.04 -14.54
CA GLN A 554 -17.70 21.27 -13.58
C GLN A 554 -18.53 20.17 -14.26
N PHE A 555 -19.18 20.49 -15.38
CA PHE A 555 -19.98 19.53 -16.13
C PHE A 555 -19.12 18.37 -16.66
N ASP A 556 -17.98 18.66 -17.30
CA ASP A 556 -17.11 17.64 -17.89
C ASP A 556 -16.48 16.74 -16.82
N LEU A 557 -16.06 17.32 -15.69
CA LEU A 557 -15.58 16.56 -14.52
C LEU A 557 -16.67 15.65 -13.94
N ALA A 558 -17.89 16.16 -13.75
CA ALA A 558 -19.00 15.40 -13.19
C ALA A 558 -19.43 14.25 -14.13
N LYS A 559 -19.42 14.48 -15.45
CA LYS A 559 -19.72 13.47 -16.46
C LYS A 559 -18.73 12.30 -16.39
N GLN A 560 -17.43 12.59 -16.35
CA GLN A 560 -16.39 11.56 -16.25
C GLN A 560 -16.45 10.81 -14.91
N ALA A 561 -16.64 11.54 -13.80
CA ALA A 561 -16.82 10.96 -12.46
C ALA A 561 -17.98 9.96 -12.44
N THR A 562 -19.13 10.36 -12.97
CA THR A 562 -20.35 9.55 -12.99
C THR A 562 -20.15 8.26 -13.76
N ALA A 563 -19.47 8.31 -14.92
CA ALA A 563 -19.17 7.12 -15.70
C ALA A 563 -18.34 6.11 -14.89
N ILE A 564 -17.32 6.57 -14.17
CA ILE A 564 -16.45 5.71 -13.35
C ILE A 564 -17.18 5.20 -12.10
N MET A 565 -17.94 6.04 -11.40
CA MET A 565 -18.72 5.66 -10.21
C MET A 565 -19.80 4.62 -10.53
N ARG A 566 -20.44 4.71 -11.71
CA ARG A 566 -21.39 3.69 -12.19
C ARG A 566 -20.71 2.35 -12.46
N LYS A 567 -19.54 2.36 -13.11
CA LYS A 567 -18.74 1.12 -13.33
C LYS A 567 -18.38 0.43 -12.03
N GLN A 568 -18.02 1.19 -11.00
CA GLN A 568 -17.68 0.63 -9.68
C GLN A 568 -18.91 0.12 -8.92
N ALA A 569 -20.09 0.71 -9.18
CA ALA A 569 -21.33 0.45 -8.46
C ALA A 569 -21.24 0.66 -6.92
N LEU A 570 -20.34 1.54 -6.46
CA LEU A 570 -20.12 1.84 -5.04
C LEU A 570 -20.79 3.15 -4.58
N GLY A 571 -21.52 3.84 -5.46
CA GLY A 571 -21.94 5.23 -5.24
C GLY A 571 -20.74 6.18 -5.20
N GLY A 572 -20.92 7.38 -4.64
CA GLY A 572 -19.84 8.35 -4.56
C GLY A 572 -20.27 9.73 -4.12
N ASP A 573 -19.33 10.67 -4.18
CA ASP A 573 -19.46 12.03 -3.71
C ASP A 573 -18.87 13.01 -4.71
N TYR A 574 -19.66 14.00 -5.13
CA TYR A 574 -19.21 15.12 -5.93
C TYR A 574 -19.45 16.42 -5.18
N ILE A 575 -18.38 17.16 -4.91
CA ILE A 575 -18.42 18.41 -4.16
C ILE A 575 -17.97 19.55 -5.08
N ALA A 576 -18.83 20.54 -5.26
CA ALA A 576 -18.46 21.78 -5.93
C ALA A 576 -18.06 22.83 -4.90
N ILE A 577 -16.86 23.40 -5.05
CA ILE A 577 -16.47 24.61 -4.31
C ILE A 577 -16.97 25.81 -5.11
N ALA A 578 -18.16 26.29 -4.76
CA ALA A 578 -18.78 27.40 -5.45
C ALA A 578 -18.33 28.73 -4.82
N SER A 579 -19.25 29.52 -4.28
CA SER A 579 -18.98 30.80 -3.61
C SER A 579 -20.30 31.37 -3.10
N LYS A 580 -20.26 32.16 -2.02
CA LYS A 580 -21.41 32.98 -1.63
C LYS A 580 -21.96 33.87 -2.76
N ASN A 581 -21.13 34.26 -3.74
CA ASN A 581 -21.56 35.12 -4.86
C ASN A 581 -22.57 34.44 -5.80
N GLY A 582 -22.80 33.13 -5.67
CA GLY A 582 -23.93 32.47 -6.34
C GLY A 582 -25.30 32.74 -5.67
N LEU A 583 -25.28 33.15 -4.40
CA LEU A 583 -26.48 33.48 -3.61
C LEU A 583 -26.65 34.99 -3.41
N VAL A 584 -25.54 35.72 -3.35
CA VAL A 584 -25.50 37.14 -3.04
C VAL A 584 -25.11 37.96 -4.28
N ALA A 585 -25.97 38.89 -4.68
CA ALA A 585 -25.64 39.88 -5.69
C ALA A 585 -24.69 40.95 -5.12
N GLY A 586 -23.69 41.32 -5.91
CA GLY A 586 -22.75 42.40 -5.59
C GLY A 586 -22.27 43.11 -6.85
N PRO A 587 -21.87 44.39 -6.75
CA PRO A 587 -21.38 45.14 -7.89
C PRO A 587 -20.14 44.49 -8.49
N ASN A 588 -19.92 44.75 -9.78
CA ASN A 588 -18.74 44.32 -10.55
C ASN A 588 -18.54 42.79 -10.62
N ASN A 589 -19.59 42.00 -10.48
CA ASN A 589 -19.49 40.53 -10.42
C ASN A 589 -20.52 39.81 -11.30
N VAL A 590 -21.10 40.47 -12.31
CA VAL A 590 -22.16 39.88 -13.16
C VAL A 590 -21.71 38.55 -13.77
N ALA A 591 -20.52 38.50 -14.37
CA ALA A 591 -20.00 37.27 -14.97
C ALA A 591 -19.68 36.18 -13.93
N TYR A 592 -18.92 36.52 -12.89
CA TYR A 592 -18.50 35.57 -11.85
C TYR A 592 -19.68 35.04 -11.02
N GLY A 593 -20.56 35.94 -10.55
CA GLY A 593 -21.76 35.60 -9.79
C GLY A 593 -22.70 34.70 -10.60
N THR A 594 -22.92 35.01 -11.89
CA THR A 594 -23.73 34.15 -12.78
C THR A 594 -23.11 32.75 -12.91
N ALA A 595 -21.81 32.65 -13.14
CA ALA A 595 -21.12 31.35 -13.22
C ALA A 595 -21.25 30.56 -11.91
N LYS A 596 -21.06 31.20 -10.75
CA LYS A 596 -21.20 30.55 -9.43
C LYS A 596 -22.64 30.14 -9.11
N ALA A 597 -23.64 30.92 -9.53
CA ALA A 597 -25.05 30.54 -9.43
C ALA A 597 -25.36 29.33 -10.33
N ALA A 598 -24.79 29.30 -11.54
CA ALA A 598 -24.92 28.15 -12.44
C ALA A 598 -24.29 26.88 -11.85
N GLN A 599 -23.10 26.97 -11.23
CA GLN A 599 -22.47 25.85 -10.52
C GLN A 599 -23.38 25.28 -9.41
N GLN A 600 -23.97 26.16 -8.59
CA GLN A 600 -24.88 25.79 -7.50
C GLN A 600 -26.18 25.15 -8.01
N HIS A 601 -26.72 25.66 -9.12
CA HIS A 601 -27.91 25.06 -9.72
C HIS A 601 -27.60 23.69 -10.35
N MET A 602 -26.47 23.56 -11.03
CA MET A 602 -26.00 22.29 -11.61
C MET A 602 -25.85 21.20 -10.53
N VAL A 603 -25.34 21.53 -9.35
CA VAL A 603 -25.27 20.58 -8.22
C VAL A 603 -26.64 19.99 -7.88
N ARG A 604 -27.70 20.80 -7.84
CA ARG A 604 -29.06 20.32 -7.54
C ARG A 604 -29.62 19.42 -8.64
N LEU A 605 -29.34 19.76 -9.90
CA LEU A 605 -29.74 18.94 -11.05
C LEU A 605 -29.04 17.57 -11.02
N LEU A 606 -27.72 17.57 -10.82
CA LEU A 606 -26.93 16.34 -10.71
C LEU A 606 -27.34 15.51 -9.49
N ALA A 607 -27.63 16.13 -8.34
CA ALA A 607 -28.12 15.42 -7.16
C ALA A 607 -29.44 14.68 -7.44
N ALA A 608 -30.37 15.32 -8.16
CA ALA A 608 -31.64 14.71 -8.54
C ALA A 608 -31.46 13.55 -9.54
N GLU A 609 -30.56 13.69 -10.50
CA GLU A 609 -30.30 12.66 -11.51
C GLU A 609 -29.56 11.43 -10.95
N LEU A 610 -28.52 11.67 -10.14
CA LEU A 610 -27.57 10.65 -9.72
C LEU A 610 -27.92 9.98 -8.38
N GLY A 611 -28.95 10.45 -7.69
CA GLY A 611 -29.38 9.91 -6.40
C GLY A 611 -29.70 8.41 -6.42
N LYS A 612 -30.27 7.90 -7.53
CA LYS A 612 -30.55 6.46 -7.72
C LYS A 612 -29.28 5.60 -7.72
N ASP A 613 -28.16 6.18 -8.16
CA ASP A 613 -26.85 5.53 -8.22
C ASP A 613 -26.09 5.68 -6.88
N LYS A 614 -26.74 6.26 -5.85
CA LYS A 614 -26.12 6.63 -4.56
C LYS A 614 -24.90 7.54 -4.72
N ILE A 615 -24.89 8.37 -5.76
CA ILE A 615 -23.89 9.42 -5.95
C ILE A 615 -24.48 10.72 -5.41
N ARG A 616 -23.87 11.25 -4.36
CA ARG A 616 -24.31 12.49 -3.70
C ARG A 616 -23.59 13.67 -4.32
N VAL A 617 -24.32 14.76 -4.53
CA VAL A 617 -23.75 15.97 -5.13
C VAL A 617 -24.08 17.15 -4.25
N ASN A 618 -23.08 17.82 -3.71
CA ASN A 618 -23.27 18.92 -2.75
C ASN A 618 -22.35 20.11 -3.07
N THR A 619 -22.66 21.26 -2.48
CA THR A 619 -21.87 22.48 -2.61
C THR A 619 -21.27 22.89 -1.26
N VAL A 620 -20.02 23.32 -1.28
CA VAL A 620 -19.44 24.13 -0.20
C VAL A 620 -19.24 25.55 -0.72
N ASN A 621 -19.72 26.54 0.03
CA ASN A 621 -19.66 27.96 -0.30
C ASN A 621 -18.68 28.69 0.62
N PRO A 622 -17.47 29.02 0.15
CA PRO A 622 -16.57 29.93 0.84
C PRO A 622 -17.04 31.39 0.75
N ASP A 623 -16.62 32.20 1.73
CA ASP A 623 -16.44 33.65 1.57
C ASP A 623 -14.99 34.00 1.19
N GLY A 624 -14.54 35.23 1.46
CA GLY A 624 -13.20 35.73 1.18
C GLY A 624 -12.11 34.99 1.96
N VAL A 625 -11.74 33.80 1.46
CA VAL A 625 -10.55 33.07 1.88
C VAL A 625 -9.33 33.78 1.32
N ILE A 626 -8.80 34.73 2.09
CA ILE A 626 -7.67 35.57 1.68
C ILE A 626 -6.34 34.88 2.00
N VAL A 627 -6.25 34.22 3.15
CA VAL A 627 -5.03 33.54 3.61
C VAL A 627 -4.67 32.38 2.67
N GLY A 628 -3.46 32.39 2.12
CA GLY A 628 -2.93 31.33 1.27
C GLY A 628 -3.59 31.20 -0.11
N SER A 629 -4.40 32.18 -0.52
CA SER A 629 -5.07 32.17 -1.82
C SER A 629 -4.27 32.95 -2.86
N LYS A 630 -3.85 32.27 -3.93
CA LYS A 630 -3.21 32.89 -5.11
C LYS A 630 -4.09 33.97 -5.77
N ILE A 631 -5.41 33.90 -5.61
CA ILE A 631 -6.36 34.92 -6.11
C ILE A 631 -6.22 36.26 -5.34
N TRP A 632 -5.70 36.22 -4.11
CA TRP A 632 -5.51 37.38 -3.23
C TRP A 632 -4.04 37.79 -3.11
N GLU A 633 -3.25 37.54 -4.16
CA GLU A 633 -1.86 37.98 -4.26
C GLU A 633 -1.70 39.13 -5.26
N GLY A 634 -0.56 39.83 -5.18
CA GLY A 634 -0.15 40.84 -6.16
C GLY A 634 -1.10 42.04 -6.28
N ALA A 635 -1.29 42.51 -7.52
CA ALA A 635 -1.99 43.76 -7.82
C ALA A 635 -3.45 43.77 -7.36
N TRP A 636 -4.11 42.60 -7.30
CA TRP A 636 -5.50 42.49 -6.86
C TRP A 636 -5.66 42.83 -5.37
N ALA A 637 -4.86 42.21 -4.51
CA ALA A 637 -4.89 42.49 -3.08
C ALA A 637 -4.43 43.91 -2.77
N GLN A 638 -3.38 44.41 -3.44
CA GLN A 638 -2.95 45.80 -3.30
C GLN A 638 -4.06 46.78 -3.69
N GLY A 639 -4.79 46.51 -4.78
CA GLY A 639 -5.93 47.33 -5.21
C GLY A 639 -7.07 47.34 -4.19
N ARG A 640 -7.41 46.19 -3.60
CA ARG A 640 -8.45 46.08 -2.57
C ARG A 640 -8.04 46.71 -1.25
N ALA A 641 -6.79 46.53 -0.82
CA ALA A 641 -6.23 47.17 0.37
C ALA A 641 -6.30 48.69 0.24
N LYS A 642 -5.81 49.23 -0.89
CA LYS A 642 -5.88 50.66 -1.21
C LYS A 642 -7.32 51.19 -1.25
N ALA A 643 -8.25 50.46 -1.87
CA ALA A 643 -9.65 50.87 -1.97
C ALA A 643 -10.37 50.91 -0.61
N ASN A 644 -9.89 50.16 0.39
CA ASN A 644 -10.45 50.13 1.74
C ASN A 644 -9.60 50.91 2.76
N GLY A 645 -8.51 51.57 2.33
CA GLY A 645 -7.64 52.37 3.19
C GLY A 645 -6.86 51.56 4.23
N ILE A 646 -6.54 50.30 3.94
CA ILE A 646 -5.82 49.36 4.83
C ILE A 646 -4.60 48.76 4.13
N THR A 647 -3.75 48.03 4.86
CA THR A 647 -2.66 47.26 4.25
C THR A 647 -3.15 45.89 3.73
N VAL A 648 -2.32 45.20 2.95
CA VAL A 648 -2.66 43.87 2.43
C VAL A 648 -2.74 42.84 3.57
N GLU A 649 -1.90 42.98 4.58
CA GLU A 649 -1.85 42.13 5.77
C GLU A 649 -3.11 42.27 6.64
N GLU A 650 -3.75 43.44 6.60
CA GLU A 650 -4.99 43.73 7.33
C GLU A 650 -6.25 43.23 6.61
N LEU A 651 -6.16 42.87 5.32
CA LEU A 651 -7.30 42.43 4.52
C LEU A 651 -8.08 41.26 5.14
N PRO A 652 -7.45 40.17 5.63
CA PRO A 652 -8.18 39.06 6.24
C PRO A 652 -9.07 39.52 7.40
N ALA A 653 -8.51 40.29 8.35
CA ALA A 653 -9.24 40.79 9.51
C ALA A 653 -10.31 41.81 9.11
N PHE A 654 -10.06 42.64 8.09
CA PHE A 654 -11.06 43.57 7.58
C PHE A 654 -12.27 42.85 6.98
N TYR A 655 -12.05 41.78 6.20
CA TYR A 655 -13.15 41.02 5.62
C TYR A 655 -13.91 40.20 6.66
N ALA A 656 -13.23 39.71 7.70
CA ALA A 656 -13.87 39.00 8.81
C ALA A 656 -14.99 39.83 9.48
N LYS A 657 -14.81 41.16 9.60
CA LYS A 657 -15.84 42.08 10.17
C LYS A 657 -17.17 42.10 9.40
N ARG A 658 -17.24 41.51 8.21
CA ARG A 658 -18.46 41.45 7.39
C ARG A 658 -19.35 40.27 7.74
N ASN A 659 -18.79 39.23 8.37
CA ASN A 659 -19.52 38.04 8.76
C ASN A 659 -19.94 38.13 10.23
N LEU A 660 -21.00 37.40 10.62
CA LEU A 660 -21.60 37.53 11.95
C LEU A 660 -20.69 37.07 13.10
N LEU A 661 -19.75 36.17 12.82
CA LEU A 661 -18.81 35.66 13.82
C LEU A 661 -17.58 36.56 13.99
N ASN A 662 -17.34 37.51 13.08
CA ASN A 662 -16.11 38.31 12.98
C ASN A 662 -14.84 37.47 12.87
N GLU A 663 -14.94 36.29 12.25
CA GLU A 663 -13.84 35.33 12.15
C GLU A 663 -13.23 35.29 10.74
N ILE A 664 -11.92 35.04 10.67
CA ILE A 664 -11.21 34.86 9.41
C ILE A 664 -11.49 33.45 8.89
N ILE A 665 -11.92 33.34 7.64
CA ILE A 665 -12.14 32.04 6.98
C ILE A 665 -10.86 31.61 6.28
N THR A 666 -10.39 30.41 6.61
CA THR A 666 -9.16 29.82 6.10
C THR A 666 -9.44 28.67 5.12
N PRO A 667 -8.45 28.25 4.32
CA PRO A 667 -8.56 27.03 3.50
C PRO A 667 -8.92 25.78 4.31
N ASN A 668 -8.44 25.67 5.55
CA ASN A 668 -8.73 24.53 6.43
C ASN A 668 -10.20 24.49 6.87
N ASP A 669 -10.85 25.66 7.03
CA ASP A 669 -12.28 25.71 7.34
C ASP A 669 -13.11 25.17 6.16
N ILE A 670 -12.73 25.50 4.93
CA ILE A 670 -13.37 24.95 3.72
C ILE A 670 -13.14 23.44 3.65
N ALA A 671 -11.93 22.98 3.94
CA ALA A 671 -11.60 21.56 4.01
C ALA A 671 -12.45 20.81 5.05
N ASN A 672 -12.71 21.40 6.22
CA ASN A 672 -13.61 20.85 7.22
C ASN A 672 -15.06 20.75 6.72
N GLY A 673 -15.54 21.78 5.99
CA GLY A 673 -16.87 21.74 5.36
C GLY A 673 -17.02 20.62 4.33
N VAL A 674 -15.99 20.41 3.49
CA VAL A 674 -15.94 19.27 2.56
C VAL A 674 -15.95 17.95 3.32
N PHE A 675 -15.09 17.82 4.33
CA PHE A 675 -15.01 16.62 5.17
C PHE A 675 -16.35 16.29 5.84
N SER A 676 -17.09 17.28 6.36
CA SER A 676 -18.41 17.04 6.93
C SER A 676 -19.37 16.40 5.92
N LEU A 677 -19.35 16.81 4.66
CA LEU A 677 -20.20 16.23 3.62
C LEU A 677 -19.82 14.80 3.27
N VAL A 678 -18.53 14.48 3.18
CA VAL A 678 -18.04 13.18 2.68
C VAL A 678 -17.75 12.15 3.77
N GLY A 679 -17.52 12.59 5.02
CA GLY A 679 -17.17 11.74 6.15
C GLY A 679 -18.23 11.63 7.25
N ILE A 680 -19.23 12.53 7.28
CA ILE A 680 -20.22 12.58 8.36
C ILE A 680 -21.67 12.56 7.82
N LEU A 681 -21.98 13.38 6.82
CA LEU A 681 -23.35 13.60 6.33
C LEU A 681 -23.74 12.65 5.19
N ASP A 682 -23.62 11.35 5.40
CA ASP A 682 -23.82 10.28 4.40
C ASP A 682 -25.22 10.23 3.74
N LYS A 683 -26.24 10.82 4.37
CA LYS A 683 -27.63 10.91 3.86
C LYS A 683 -28.00 12.26 3.25
N SER A 684 -27.00 13.10 2.97
CA SER A 684 -27.19 14.46 2.45
C SER A 684 -26.75 14.59 0.99
N THR A 685 -27.65 15.04 0.10
CA THR A 685 -27.39 15.36 -1.31
C THR A 685 -28.17 16.61 -1.75
N GLY A 686 -27.69 17.35 -2.73
CA GLY A 686 -28.27 18.60 -3.23
C GLY A 686 -28.08 19.81 -2.31
N ASN A 687 -27.28 19.67 -1.25
CA ASN A 687 -27.13 20.71 -0.23
C ASN A 687 -26.15 21.81 -0.64
N ILE A 688 -26.30 22.94 0.04
CA ILE A 688 -25.34 24.02 0.03
C ILE A 688 -24.93 24.27 1.48
N ILE A 689 -23.65 24.06 1.79
CA ILE A 689 -23.07 24.39 3.09
C ILE A 689 -22.26 25.68 2.95
N ASN A 690 -22.66 26.71 3.67
CA ASN A 690 -21.89 27.94 3.77
C ASN A 690 -20.79 27.78 4.82
N VAL A 691 -19.55 28.11 4.45
CA VAL A 691 -18.39 28.22 5.34
C VAL A 691 -17.86 29.64 5.18
N ASP A 692 -18.55 30.58 5.82
CA ASP A 692 -18.42 32.02 5.57
C ASP A 692 -18.45 32.90 6.84
N GLY A 693 -18.45 32.29 8.02
CA GLY A 693 -18.56 33.03 9.30
C GLY A 693 -19.96 33.62 9.55
N GLY A 694 -20.98 33.16 8.82
CA GLY A 694 -22.36 33.60 8.96
C GLY A 694 -22.68 34.84 8.13
N MET A 695 -22.46 34.82 6.82
CA MET A 695 -22.89 35.93 5.96
C MET A 695 -24.43 35.95 5.84
N ALA A 696 -25.10 36.83 6.59
CA ALA A 696 -26.57 36.85 6.71
C ALA A 696 -27.33 36.97 5.38
N ASN A 697 -26.75 37.67 4.41
CA ASN A 697 -27.34 37.82 3.07
C ASN A 697 -27.14 36.59 2.17
N ALA A 698 -26.26 35.65 2.55
CA ALA A 698 -26.00 34.40 1.86
C ALA A 698 -26.75 33.21 2.46
N PHE A 699 -27.61 33.43 3.47
CA PHE A 699 -28.39 32.34 4.07
C PHE A 699 -29.30 31.69 3.04
N VAL A 700 -29.08 30.39 2.81
CA VAL A 700 -29.93 29.57 1.94
C VAL A 700 -31.31 29.40 2.58
N ARG A 701 -32.36 29.51 1.78
CA ARG A 701 -33.77 29.38 2.20
C ARG A 701 -34.45 28.27 1.42
#